data_AF-A0A9E0RC80-F1
#
_entry.id   AF-A0A9E0RC80-F1
#
_cell.length_a   1.000
_cell.length_b   1.000
_cell.length_c   1.000
_cell.angle_alpha   90.00
_cell.angle_beta   90.00
_cell.angle_gamma   90.00
#
_symmetry.space_group_name_H-M   'P 1'
#
loop_
_entity.id
_entity.type
_entity.pdbx_description
1 polymer ?
#
loop_
_entity_poly.entity_id
_entity_poly.type
_entity_poly.pdbx_seq_one_letter_code
_entity_poly.pdbx_strand_id
1 'polypeptide(L)'
;MFKKTLISLAVASSLGLTGCLSGGDKGANANPDYKINDTTIDRSIVRPIYDPNPIAAEPKFPINADLILLLGATQSANYDFTGLSTGTTPADDAVNRLSGFSTSGAFSLKFDGSLNPASVIANTTVFLVPLNVGPALASAPDALPNTNPSSIVATDPFGQGLQPPLIQPNFRADVVSLDGGSDNAIRVVPLEPLEEGQKYLVVVSDGVVGANNKPIARSVQDVALADGNLGNPALASVKQILQLSNNLANGLLQGTGTKSAFAYTLTTNSDTDVLKAMVAPAVFGTALGQKIGFTAQLKVIRDNYPTLNFSQLTVKLGDIATKAAALGQGQLDPSTLTAAELASITRLGQITPLIAPANIEAAIGAEVGKTLHIPVPRPSFFFPATSATTLATIASLDASNSIRMAAQQVQVSQGAITLPYFQSLPGDTGAGITTGSWSGSTSLEAGLNESLAPGEKIFSFLRDIDGKLNVNGYFPFPQKNATTTVPVVIFHPVLDGTAPRPSSCVNPTAGKPNGVTIFQHGITVDRSVSMLPAILLAQAACQTVVAIDQPLHGLAGATNGRVPGLTALDEATLTATVNQVLQAPGVAGSPLEAQLNALIGADYIGERHFGYTNNGQLQPVAADAADISSGSLFINPGNMMNSRDNLRQGVVDLLNVAASIQTFDIDGDFTTQGDLAGVPVNFVGHSLGGISGTAFAALTNDPLLNGTLNGIYTAAGLNPLTFPELNSVVLHDTGGQVTRLIENSPGLSSSLLSGLANAGVTQGSSNFESFFYVFQSIVDASDPVSFAKELGTSTSNILITEVVGDTTVPNEANVSPFGNALSAPLAGAEPLMALIDLGAGGTSLADGSEGLGIIDTDTPAGSAMPVASFFAGTNPCSEANHGTFVGPIAPNANCPGGAADTSVAFSAMVTQTAQAVSGQPIPGQSAPAVGASLGVSLTIDNALDQNSNGPL
;
A
#
# COMPACT_ATOMS: atom_id res chain seq x y z
N MET A 1 -3.67 32.72 13.70
CA MET A 1 -4.93 33.29 13.18
C MET A 1 -5.45 32.36 12.09
N PHE A 2 -6.68 31.84 12.24
CA PHE A 2 -7.34 31.08 11.17
C PHE A 2 -7.45 31.96 9.92
N LYS A 3 -7.10 31.46 8.73
CA LYS A 3 -7.52 32.11 7.48
C LYS A 3 -9.05 32.19 7.57
N LYS A 4 -9.65 33.38 7.34
CA LYS A 4 -11.06 33.70 7.63
C LYS A 4 -12.12 32.82 6.92
N THR A 5 -11.70 31.79 6.19
CA THR A 5 -12.48 30.97 5.27
C THR A 5 -11.84 29.59 5.12
N LEU A 6 -11.67 28.81 6.20
CA LEU A 6 -11.82 27.36 6.06
C LEU A 6 -13.23 27.19 5.50
N ILE A 7 -13.34 26.76 4.24
CA ILE A 7 -14.56 26.90 3.46
C ILE A 7 -15.70 26.31 4.29
N SER A 8 -16.59 27.18 4.75
CA SER A 8 -17.90 26.82 5.25
C SER A 8 -18.65 26.29 4.04
N LEU A 9 -18.42 25.02 3.65
CA LEU A 9 -19.39 24.35 2.80
C LEU A 9 -20.67 24.35 3.64
N ALA A 10 -21.58 25.26 3.33
CA ALA A 10 -22.88 25.31 3.96
C ALA A 10 -23.86 24.50 3.11
N VAL A 11 -23.46 23.31 2.66
CA VAL A 11 -24.37 22.40 1.98
C VAL A 11 -25.23 21.76 3.06
N ALA A 12 -26.36 22.41 3.37
CA ALA A 12 -27.33 21.99 4.38
C ALA A 12 -28.18 20.82 3.86
N SER A 13 -27.58 19.63 3.70
CA SER A 13 -28.32 18.39 3.44
C SER A 13 -27.41 17.17 3.66
N SER A 14 -28.02 16.05 4.06
CA SER A 14 -27.44 14.75 4.39
C SER A 14 -26.86 14.00 3.17
N LEU A 15 -26.06 14.68 2.35
CA LEU A 15 -25.59 14.17 1.07
C LEU A 15 -24.31 13.37 1.22
N GLY A 16 -24.39 12.06 1.04
CA GLY A 16 -23.31 11.33 0.38
C GLY A 16 -23.72 11.01 -1.04
N LEU A 17 -22.73 10.68 -1.88
CA LEU A 17 -23.03 10.12 -3.19
C LEU A 17 -23.82 8.81 -2.98
N THR A 18 -25.01 8.72 -3.57
CA THR A 18 -25.74 7.44 -3.60
C THR A 18 -25.19 6.59 -4.73
N GLY A 19 -24.48 5.52 -4.39
CA GLY A 19 -24.09 4.48 -5.33
C GLY A 19 -23.09 4.94 -6.39
N CYS A 20 -21.87 5.30 -5.98
CA CYS A 20 -20.76 5.67 -6.88
C CYS A 20 -20.52 4.66 -8.02
N LEU A 21 -21.07 3.45 -7.92
CA LEU A 21 -21.00 2.36 -8.89
C LEU A 21 -22.32 1.61 -9.10
N SER A 22 -23.47 2.12 -8.66
CA SER A 22 -24.74 1.49 -9.04
C SER A 22 -24.98 1.78 -10.52
N GLY A 23 -24.73 0.79 -11.38
CA GLY A 23 -25.33 0.77 -12.71
C GLY A 23 -26.83 1.05 -12.54
N GLY A 24 -27.41 1.89 -13.41
CA GLY A 24 -28.79 2.38 -13.33
C GLY A 24 -29.89 1.30 -13.38
N ASP A 25 -29.57 0.04 -13.09
CA ASP A 25 -30.41 -1.14 -13.28
C ASP A 25 -31.08 -1.63 -11.99
N LYS A 26 -30.73 -1.10 -10.80
CA LYS A 26 -31.45 -1.46 -9.56
C LYS A 26 -32.62 -0.53 -9.29
N GLY A 27 -33.72 -0.79 -9.99
CA GLY A 27 -35.06 -0.47 -9.50
C GLY A 27 -35.67 0.86 -9.92
N ALA A 28 -35.11 1.58 -10.89
CA ALA A 28 -35.87 2.63 -11.55
C ALA A 28 -36.85 1.98 -12.51
N ASN A 29 -38.16 2.10 -12.23
CA ASN A 29 -39.14 2.14 -13.32
C ASN A 29 -38.54 3.03 -14.41
N ALA A 30 -38.44 2.52 -15.63
CA ALA A 30 -38.11 3.31 -16.80
C ALA A 30 -39.13 4.46 -16.87
N ASN A 31 -38.80 5.56 -16.20
CA ASN A 31 -39.56 6.78 -16.28
C ASN A 31 -39.48 7.17 -17.76
N PRO A 32 -40.61 7.45 -18.42
CA PRO A 32 -40.60 7.70 -19.85
C PRO A 32 -39.52 8.73 -20.17
N ASP A 33 -38.60 8.35 -21.07
CA ASP A 33 -37.62 9.25 -21.66
C ASP A 33 -38.39 10.32 -22.43
N TYR A 34 -38.79 11.37 -21.72
CA TYR A 34 -39.40 12.53 -22.32
C TYR A 34 -38.32 13.16 -23.18
N LYS A 35 -38.35 12.85 -24.48
CA LYS A 35 -37.61 13.57 -25.52
C LYS A 35 -38.13 15.00 -25.65
N ILE A 36 -38.02 15.79 -24.58
CA ILE A 36 -38.05 17.23 -24.68
C ILE A 36 -36.71 17.57 -25.33
N ASN A 37 -36.73 17.79 -26.65
CA ASN A 37 -35.61 18.41 -27.33
C ASN A 37 -35.49 19.83 -26.80
N ASP A 38 -34.64 20.02 -25.80
CA ASP A 38 -34.18 21.36 -25.43
C ASP A 38 -33.47 21.96 -26.65
N THR A 39 -34.14 22.91 -27.30
CA THR A 39 -33.67 23.61 -28.49
C THR A 39 -32.71 24.74 -28.15
N THR A 40 -32.46 25.01 -26.87
CA THR A 40 -31.54 26.05 -26.40
C THR A 40 -30.09 25.57 -26.27
N ILE A 41 -29.87 24.25 -26.30
CA ILE A 41 -28.53 23.64 -26.20
C ILE A 41 -28.07 23.21 -27.60
N ASP A 42 -26.94 23.74 -28.06
CA ASP A 42 -26.28 23.25 -29.28
C ASP A 42 -25.71 21.85 -29.05
N ARG A 43 -26.44 20.84 -29.54
CA ARG A 43 -26.08 19.40 -29.46
C ARG A 43 -24.98 19.00 -30.43
N SER A 44 -24.51 19.90 -31.29
CA SER A 44 -23.33 19.65 -32.12
C SER A 44 -22.02 19.92 -31.39
N ILE A 45 -22.06 20.52 -30.20
CA ILE A 45 -20.88 20.73 -29.35
C ILE A 45 -20.78 19.59 -28.35
N VAL A 46 -19.62 18.93 -28.31
CA VAL A 46 -19.29 17.90 -27.33
C VAL A 46 -18.95 18.57 -25.99
N ARG A 47 -19.43 18.01 -24.89
CA ARG A 47 -19.25 18.53 -23.52
C ARG A 47 -18.86 17.41 -22.57
N PRO A 48 -18.11 17.71 -21.49
CA PRO A 48 -17.87 16.76 -20.43
C PRO A 48 -19.20 16.39 -19.76
N ILE A 49 -19.37 15.12 -19.42
CA ILE A 49 -20.48 14.64 -18.60
C ILE A 49 -20.17 15.06 -17.16
N TYR A 50 -20.66 16.24 -16.79
CA TYR A 50 -20.35 16.87 -15.51
C TYR A 50 -21.52 17.67 -14.96
N ASP A 51 -22.04 17.25 -13.81
CA ASP A 51 -22.96 17.99 -12.96
C ASP A 51 -22.34 18.14 -11.56
N PRO A 52 -21.70 19.29 -11.27
CA PRO A 52 -21.03 19.54 -9.99
C PRO A 52 -21.99 19.81 -8.83
N ASN A 53 -23.30 19.78 -9.06
CA ASN A 53 -24.26 20.07 -8.01
C ASN A 53 -24.44 18.85 -7.09
N PRO A 54 -23.92 18.85 -5.84
CA PRO A 54 -24.00 17.69 -4.96
C PRO A 54 -25.44 17.38 -4.51
N ILE A 55 -26.39 18.32 -4.63
CA ILE A 55 -27.82 18.10 -4.33
C ILE A 55 -28.64 17.74 -5.58
N ALA A 56 -28.01 17.54 -6.75
CA ALA A 56 -28.71 17.01 -7.91
C ALA A 56 -29.24 15.60 -7.62
N ALA A 57 -30.30 15.19 -8.32
CA ALA A 57 -30.82 13.82 -8.19
C ALA A 57 -29.78 12.77 -8.63
N GLU A 58 -28.94 13.13 -9.60
CA GLU A 58 -27.87 12.30 -10.17
C GLU A 58 -26.62 13.17 -10.38
N PRO A 59 -25.86 13.48 -9.30
CA PRO A 59 -24.63 14.27 -9.43
C PRO A 59 -23.62 13.54 -10.32
N LYS A 60 -22.90 14.27 -11.16
CA LYS A 60 -21.90 13.70 -12.08
C LYS A 60 -20.59 14.44 -11.96
N PHE A 61 -19.65 13.94 -11.18
CA PHE A 61 -18.30 14.48 -11.14
C PHE A 61 -17.28 13.36 -10.98
N PRO A 62 -16.00 13.62 -11.32
CA PRO A 62 -14.96 12.62 -11.21
C PRO A 62 -14.87 12.06 -9.78
N ILE A 63 -14.70 10.74 -9.66
CA ILE A 63 -14.58 10.04 -8.36
C ILE A 63 -13.34 10.48 -7.56
N ASN A 64 -12.42 11.20 -8.22
CA ASN A 64 -11.22 11.77 -7.63
C ASN A 64 -11.31 13.29 -7.41
N ALA A 65 -12.50 13.88 -7.43
CA ALA A 65 -12.64 15.30 -7.14
C ALA A 65 -12.55 15.57 -5.63
N ASP A 66 -11.77 16.58 -5.23
CA ASP A 66 -11.65 17.04 -3.83
C ASP A 66 -12.98 17.37 -3.18
N LEU A 67 -14.01 17.70 -3.97
CA LEU A 67 -15.37 17.90 -3.47
C LEU A 67 -15.80 16.72 -2.59
N ILE A 68 -15.45 15.48 -2.95
CA ILE A 68 -15.77 14.26 -2.19
C ILE A 68 -15.15 14.29 -0.78
N LEU A 69 -13.93 14.81 -0.65
CA LEU A 69 -13.19 14.96 0.63
C LEU A 69 -13.63 16.17 1.46
N LEU A 70 -14.52 17.00 0.92
CA LEU A 70 -14.96 18.24 1.55
C LEU A 70 -16.44 18.21 1.96
N LEU A 71 -17.24 17.32 1.37
CA LEU A 71 -18.69 17.22 1.63
C LEU A 71 -19.01 16.82 3.07
N GLY A 72 -18.17 16.05 3.75
CA GLY A 72 -18.43 15.63 5.12
C GLY A 72 -18.20 16.71 6.19
N ALA A 73 -17.46 17.77 5.86
CA ALA A 73 -17.15 18.88 6.77
C ALA A 73 -18.40 19.68 7.18
N THR A 74 -19.53 19.47 6.49
CA THR A 74 -20.83 20.11 6.72
C THR A 74 -21.78 19.22 7.52
N GLN A 75 -21.49 17.93 7.60
CA GLN A 75 -22.39 16.88 8.07
C GLN A 75 -22.03 16.34 9.45
N SER A 76 -20.77 16.50 9.87
CA SER A 76 -20.29 16.05 11.18
C SER A 76 -19.50 17.14 11.90
N ALA A 77 -19.53 17.09 13.24
CA ALA A 77 -18.69 17.90 14.13
C ALA A 77 -17.24 17.36 14.26
N ASN A 78 -16.99 16.15 13.74
CA ASN A 78 -15.75 15.40 13.94
C ASN A 78 -15.03 15.04 12.64
N TYR A 79 -15.41 15.59 11.49
CA TYR A 79 -14.93 15.13 10.18
C TYR A 79 -13.40 15.10 10.04
N ASP A 80 -12.87 13.96 9.61
CA ASP A 80 -11.45 13.67 9.40
C ASP A 80 -10.96 13.88 7.96
N PHE A 81 -11.83 14.42 7.09
CA PHE A 81 -11.56 14.67 5.68
C PHE A 81 -11.38 13.40 4.84
N THR A 82 -11.94 12.27 5.28
CA THR A 82 -12.13 11.16 4.36
C THR A 82 -13.27 11.42 3.38
N GLY A 83 -13.26 10.73 2.24
CA GLY A 83 -14.33 10.85 1.25
C GLY A 83 -15.72 10.56 1.82
N LEU A 84 -16.76 10.98 1.10
CA LEU A 84 -18.13 10.77 1.54
C LEU A 84 -19.01 10.12 0.47
N SER A 85 -19.51 8.92 0.79
CA SER A 85 -20.54 8.19 0.07
C SER A 85 -21.62 7.68 1.03
N THR A 86 -22.89 7.71 0.59
CA THR A 86 -24.04 7.11 1.29
C THR A 86 -24.49 5.80 0.67
N GLY A 87 -23.82 5.36 -0.42
CA GLY A 87 -24.07 4.05 -0.99
C GLY A 87 -23.63 2.92 -0.07
N THR A 88 -23.97 1.69 -0.46
CA THR A 88 -23.72 0.48 0.34
C THR A 88 -22.81 -0.53 -0.38
N THR A 89 -22.21 -0.14 -1.51
CA THR A 89 -21.28 -1.01 -2.24
C THR A 89 -19.90 -1.03 -1.57
N PRO A 90 -19.04 -2.02 -1.87
CA PRO A 90 -17.66 -2.02 -1.38
C PRO A 90 -16.87 -0.76 -1.73
N ALA A 91 -17.11 -0.17 -2.90
CA ALA A 91 -16.45 1.07 -3.29
C ALA A 91 -17.00 2.29 -2.52
N ASP A 92 -18.28 2.28 -2.13
CA ASP A 92 -18.84 3.34 -1.29
C ASP A 92 -18.20 3.32 0.10
N ASP A 93 -18.03 2.14 0.70
CA ASP A 93 -17.30 2.02 1.98
C ASP A 93 -15.84 2.44 1.81
N ALA A 94 -15.17 2.06 0.72
CA ALA A 94 -13.80 2.49 0.42
C ALA A 94 -13.68 4.01 0.28
N VAL A 95 -14.60 4.67 -0.42
CA VAL A 95 -14.64 6.14 -0.53
C VAL A 95 -14.68 6.79 0.86
N ASN A 96 -15.44 6.22 1.79
CA ASN A 96 -15.51 6.68 3.19
C ASN A 96 -14.21 6.48 4.00
N ARG A 97 -13.16 5.89 3.41
CA ARG A 97 -11.83 5.70 4.03
C ARG A 97 -10.71 6.48 3.34
N LEU A 98 -10.97 7.08 2.18
CA LEU A 98 -9.97 7.79 1.37
C LEU A 98 -9.57 9.11 2.01
N SER A 99 -8.31 9.25 2.43
CA SER A 99 -7.65 10.52 2.83
C SER A 99 -7.30 11.44 1.65
N GLY A 100 -7.35 10.87 0.44
CA GLY A 100 -6.92 11.44 -0.82
C GLY A 100 -7.11 10.37 -1.89
N PHE A 101 -6.65 10.66 -3.09
CA PHE A 101 -6.80 9.77 -4.23
C PHE A 101 -5.48 9.14 -4.65
N SER A 102 -5.56 8.13 -5.51
CA SER A 102 -4.40 7.35 -5.90
C SER A 102 -3.26 8.20 -6.48
N THR A 103 -2.02 7.85 -6.14
CA THR A 103 -0.82 8.39 -6.79
C THR A 103 -0.51 7.69 -8.11
N SER A 104 -0.94 6.44 -8.29
CA SER A 104 -0.60 5.61 -9.44
C SER A 104 -1.80 5.32 -10.37
N GLY A 105 -3.02 5.53 -9.90
CA GLY A 105 -4.26 5.16 -10.59
C GLY A 105 -4.57 6.07 -11.79
N ALA A 106 -4.93 5.45 -12.92
CA ALA A 106 -5.48 6.15 -14.07
C ALA A 106 -6.99 6.45 -13.89
N PHE A 107 -7.44 7.63 -14.29
CA PHE A 107 -8.84 8.03 -14.20
C PHE A 107 -9.38 8.56 -15.54
N SER A 108 -10.67 8.36 -15.78
CA SER A 108 -11.33 8.69 -17.05
C SER A 108 -12.37 9.81 -16.90
N LEU A 109 -12.34 10.74 -17.84
CA LEU A 109 -13.25 11.89 -17.95
C LEU A 109 -14.16 11.69 -19.15
N LYS A 110 -15.47 11.48 -18.92
CA LYS A 110 -16.44 11.15 -19.97
C LYS A 110 -17.01 12.40 -20.65
N PHE A 111 -17.36 12.25 -21.92
CA PHE A 111 -17.97 13.27 -22.77
C PHE A 111 -19.27 12.76 -23.39
N ASP A 112 -20.18 13.68 -23.71
CA ASP A 112 -21.51 13.38 -24.28
C ASP A 112 -21.50 13.10 -25.80
N GLY A 113 -20.31 13.05 -26.40
CA GLY A 113 -20.08 12.72 -27.80
C GLY A 113 -18.62 12.37 -28.08
N SER A 114 -18.34 11.96 -29.32
CA SER A 114 -17.01 11.54 -29.75
C SER A 114 -16.04 12.71 -29.89
N LEU A 115 -14.85 12.53 -29.36
CA LEU A 115 -13.72 13.45 -29.45
C LEU A 115 -12.91 13.18 -30.72
N ASN A 116 -12.08 14.14 -31.12
CA ASN A 116 -11.00 13.92 -32.08
C ASN A 116 -9.72 13.56 -31.29
N PRO A 117 -9.21 12.31 -31.38
CA PRO A 117 -8.01 11.90 -30.66
C PRO A 117 -6.79 12.78 -30.89
N ALA A 118 -6.61 13.31 -32.11
CA ALA A 118 -5.47 14.17 -32.45
C ALA A 118 -5.48 15.53 -31.72
N SER A 119 -6.59 15.90 -31.07
CA SER A 119 -6.71 17.13 -30.29
C SER A 119 -6.48 16.93 -28.79
N VAL A 120 -6.37 15.68 -28.32
CA VAL A 120 -6.14 15.34 -26.91
C VAL A 120 -4.65 15.12 -26.72
N ILE A 121 -3.99 16.10 -26.12
CA ILE A 121 -2.53 16.16 -26.03
C ILE A 121 -2.18 16.58 -24.59
N ALA A 122 -1.45 15.71 -23.89
CA ALA A 122 -0.91 16.00 -22.56
C ALA A 122 -0.04 17.27 -22.60
N ASN A 123 -0.10 18.06 -21.52
CA ASN A 123 0.61 19.32 -21.36
C ASN A 123 0.28 20.42 -22.40
N THR A 124 -0.72 20.21 -23.28
CA THR A 124 -1.11 21.17 -24.32
C THR A 124 -2.61 21.46 -24.32
N THR A 125 -3.45 20.42 -24.33
CA THR A 125 -4.91 20.56 -24.26
C THR A 125 -5.50 19.88 -23.03
N VAL A 126 -4.76 18.95 -22.42
CA VAL A 126 -5.04 18.30 -21.14
C VAL A 126 -3.88 18.55 -20.19
N PHE A 127 -4.14 18.99 -18.97
CA PHE A 127 -3.13 19.36 -17.98
C PHE A 127 -3.40 18.71 -16.63
N LEU A 128 -2.33 18.36 -15.93
CA LEU A 128 -2.32 17.92 -14.55
C LEU A 128 -1.25 18.75 -13.82
N VAL A 129 -1.66 19.83 -13.17
CA VAL A 129 -0.71 20.83 -12.65
C VAL A 129 -0.69 20.81 -11.13
N PRO A 130 0.48 20.65 -10.48
CA PRO A 130 0.56 20.75 -9.03
C PRO A 130 0.19 22.16 -8.56
N LEU A 131 -0.59 22.23 -7.48
CA LEU A 131 -1.03 23.47 -6.84
C LEU A 131 -0.22 23.72 -5.57
N ASN A 132 0.22 24.96 -5.39
CA ASN A 132 0.86 25.42 -4.17
C ASN A 132 -0.19 25.73 -3.11
N VAL A 133 -0.23 24.89 -2.08
CA VAL A 133 -1.22 24.96 -1.00
C VAL A 133 -0.50 25.28 0.31
N GLY A 134 -0.82 26.43 0.90
CA GLY A 134 -0.34 26.76 2.24
C GLY A 134 -1.09 25.97 3.33
N PRO A 135 -0.61 25.97 4.58
CA PRO A 135 -1.31 25.29 5.66
C PRO A 135 -2.71 25.87 5.88
N ALA A 136 -3.69 24.99 6.15
CA ALA A 136 -5.04 25.40 6.55
C ALA A 136 -5.00 26.20 7.88
N LEU A 137 -4.06 25.83 8.76
CA LEU A 137 -3.82 26.50 10.04
C LEU A 137 -2.33 26.85 10.18
N ALA A 138 -1.98 28.14 10.06
CA ALA A 138 -0.59 28.58 10.14
C ALA A 138 0.12 28.28 11.48
N SER A 139 -0.63 28.14 12.58
CA SER A 139 -0.06 27.81 13.90
C SER A 139 0.14 26.31 14.13
N ALA A 140 -0.43 25.47 13.26
CA ALA A 140 -0.31 24.01 13.31
C ALA A 140 -0.47 23.47 11.88
N PRO A 141 0.57 23.62 11.03
CA PRO A 141 0.53 23.29 9.61
C PRO A 141 0.02 21.89 9.26
N ASP A 142 0.34 20.90 10.10
CA ASP A 142 0.12 19.46 9.90
C ASP A 142 -1.13 18.95 10.64
N ALA A 143 -1.83 19.83 11.37
CA ALA A 143 -3.03 19.46 12.11
C ALA A 143 -4.18 19.05 11.17
N LEU A 144 -4.23 19.62 9.97
CA LEU A 144 -5.28 19.42 8.98
C LEU A 144 -4.68 19.13 7.61
N PRO A 145 -5.39 18.35 6.78
CA PRO A 145 -4.96 18.05 5.42
C PRO A 145 -4.94 19.29 4.53
N ASN A 146 -4.20 19.21 3.43
CA ASN A 146 -4.13 20.27 2.41
C ASN A 146 -5.26 20.18 1.37
N THR A 147 -6.34 19.45 1.67
CA THR A 147 -7.50 19.30 0.78
C THR A 147 -8.26 20.61 0.55
N ASN A 148 -8.15 21.60 1.46
CA ASN A 148 -8.90 22.84 1.39
C ASN A 148 -8.46 23.80 0.25
N PRO A 149 -9.32 24.10 -0.74
CA PRO A 149 -8.99 25.00 -1.85
C PRO A 149 -8.70 26.46 -1.45
N SER A 150 -9.22 26.93 -0.30
CA SER A 150 -8.91 28.30 0.16
C SER A 150 -7.49 28.48 0.66
N SER A 151 -6.76 27.37 0.81
CA SER A 151 -5.36 27.37 1.17
C SER A 151 -4.41 27.59 -0.01
N ILE A 152 -4.90 27.52 -1.26
CA ILE A 152 -4.10 27.79 -2.46
C ILE A 152 -3.49 29.20 -2.37
N VAL A 153 -2.18 29.28 -2.64
CA VAL A 153 -1.42 30.54 -2.53
C VAL A 153 -1.72 31.42 -3.74
N ALA A 154 -2.66 32.36 -3.61
CA ALA A 154 -3.16 33.15 -4.74
C ALA A 154 -2.08 33.95 -5.51
N THR A 155 -0.96 34.32 -4.86
CA THR A 155 0.15 35.05 -5.49
C THR A 155 1.08 34.16 -6.31
N ASP A 156 1.09 32.87 -6.03
CA ASP A 156 1.91 31.87 -6.72
C ASP A 156 1.22 30.49 -6.62
N PRO A 157 0.08 30.32 -7.31
CA PRO A 157 -0.81 29.17 -7.13
C PRO A 157 -0.20 27.85 -7.62
N PHE A 158 0.88 27.89 -8.39
CA PHE A 158 1.56 26.71 -8.92
C PHE A 158 2.93 26.46 -8.26
N GLY A 159 3.45 27.40 -7.44
CA GLY A 159 4.72 27.22 -6.72
C GLY A 159 5.96 27.25 -7.62
N GLN A 160 5.79 27.58 -8.89
CA GLN A 160 6.81 27.55 -9.94
C GLN A 160 6.96 28.93 -10.61
N GLY A 161 6.32 29.95 -10.04
CA GLY A 161 6.09 31.22 -10.72
C GLY A 161 4.98 31.12 -11.78
N LEU A 162 4.51 32.27 -12.25
CA LEU A 162 3.44 32.38 -13.25
C LEU A 162 3.99 32.37 -14.71
N GLN A 163 5.17 31.78 -14.93
CA GLN A 163 5.83 31.76 -16.25
C GLN A 163 5.80 30.35 -16.82
N PRO A 164 5.07 30.08 -17.91
CA PRO A 164 5.07 28.78 -18.57
C PRO A 164 6.41 28.50 -19.29
N PRO A 165 6.77 27.22 -19.52
CA PRO A 165 5.99 26.02 -19.18
C PRO A 165 6.12 25.65 -17.69
N LEU A 166 5.00 25.27 -17.07
CA LEU A 166 5.00 24.68 -15.74
C LEU A 166 5.46 23.23 -15.84
N ILE A 167 6.27 22.80 -14.86
CA ILE A 167 6.62 21.40 -14.62
C ILE A 167 5.33 20.68 -14.20
N GLN A 168 5.00 19.65 -14.97
CA GLN A 168 3.87 18.76 -14.72
C GLN A 168 4.42 17.35 -14.44
N PRO A 169 3.67 16.49 -13.73
CA PRO A 169 4.02 15.09 -13.59
C PRO A 169 4.16 14.41 -14.96
N ASN A 170 4.85 13.28 -14.99
CA ASN A 170 4.90 12.46 -16.18
C ASN A 170 3.56 11.71 -16.34
N PHE A 171 2.78 12.06 -17.36
CA PHE A 171 1.47 11.46 -17.60
C PHE A 171 1.10 11.46 -19.09
N ARG A 172 0.19 10.55 -19.45
CA ARG A 172 -0.44 10.47 -20.77
C ARG A 172 -1.92 10.86 -20.72
N ALA A 173 -2.41 11.42 -21.82
CA ALA A 173 -3.83 11.69 -22.02
C ALA A 173 -4.34 10.87 -23.21
N ASP A 174 -5.03 9.77 -22.94
CA ASP A 174 -5.56 8.88 -23.97
C ASP A 174 -7.01 9.18 -24.28
N VAL A 175 -7.39 8.99 -25.54
CA VAL A 175 -8.81 8.88 -25.88
C VAL A 175 -9.23 7.42 -25.83
N VAL A 176 -10.26 7.13 -25.04
CA VAL A 176 -10.80 5.79 -24.85
C VAL A 176 -12.30 5.74 -25.10
N SER A 177 -12.79 4.56 -25.45
CA SER A 177 -14.20 4.28 -25.69
C SER A 177 -14.81 3.58 -24.48
N LEU A 178 -15.83 4.17 -23.86
CA LEU A 178 -16.50 3.64 -22.67
C LEU A 178 -18.00 3.52 -22.89
N ASP A 179 -18.60 2.49 -22.27
CA ASP A 179 -20.05 2.25 -22.18
C ASP A 179 -20.77 2.22 -23.55
N GLY A 180 -20.11 1.66 -24.56
CA GLY A 180 -20.62 1.56 -25.93
C GLY A 180 -20.53 2.86 -26.74
N GLY A 181 -19.98 3.93 -26.17
CA GLY A 181 -19.57 5.12 -26.92
C GLY A 181 -18.28 4.88 -27.70
N SER A 182 -17.97 5.80 -28.62
CA SER A 182 -16.72 5.80 -29.40
C SER A 182 -15.98 7.10 -29.12
N ASP A 183 -14.71 6.98 -28.73
CA ASP A 183 -13.80 8.09 -28.43
C ASP A 183 -14.42 9.13 -27.50
N ASN A 184 -15.18 8.65 -26.51
CA ASN A 184 -16.06 9.46 -25.67
C ASN A 184 -15.51 9.70 -24.27
N ALA A 185 -14.23 9.41 -24.03
CA ALA A 185 -13.57 9.72 -22.76
C ALA A 185 -12.09 10.06 -22.95
N ILE A 186 -11.59 10.95 -22.10
CA ILE A 186 -10.16 11.22 -21.93
C ILE A 186 -9.70 10.49 -20.68
N ARG A 187 -8.74 9.59 -20.79
CA ARG A 187 -8.09 8.89 -19.67
C ARG A 187 -6.76 9.57 -19.35
N VAL A 188 -6.61 10.03 -18.11
CA VAL A 188 -5.35 10.58 -17.59
C VAL A 188 -4.60 9.44 -16.91
N VAL A 189 -3.38 9.15 -17.38
CA VAL A 189 -2.60 7.98 -16.97
C VAL A 189 -1.24 8.43 -16.43
N PRO A 190 -0.99 8.38 -15.11
CA PRO A 190 0.34 8.59 -14.57
C PRO A 190 1.33 7.57 -15.12
N LEU A 191 2.53 8.02 -15.52
CA LEU A 191 3.64 7.17 -15.94
C LEU A 191 4.68 6.99 -14.83
N GLU A 192 4.53 7.74 -13.75
CA GLU A 192 5.21 7.56 -12.47
C GLU A 192 4.17 7.87 -11.37
N PRO A 193 4.33 7.32 -10.14
CA PRO A 193 3.54 7.76 -9.01
C PRO A 193 3.58 9.29 -8.86
N LEU A 194 2.41 9.91 -8.78
CA LEU A 194 2.28 11.32 -8.42
C LEU A 194 2.81 11.56 -7.01
N GLU A 195 3.27 12.78 -6.74
CA GLU A 195 3.70 13.18 -5.39
C GLU A 195 2.57 12.94 -4.37
N GLU A 196 2.91 12.35 -3.23
CA GLU A 196 1.97 12.06 -2.14
C GLU A 196 1.48 13.33 -1.44
N GLY A 197 0.23 13.31 -1.02
CA GLY A 197 -0.38 14.44 -0.32
C GLY A 197 -0.39 15.74 -1.14
N GLN A 198 -0.19 15.70 -2.46
CA GLN A 198 -0.11 16.87 -3.32
C GLN A 198 -1.46 17.18 -3.97
N LYS A 199 -1.84 18.46 -3.99
CA LYS A 199 -3.05 18.91 -4.70
C LYS A 199 -2.72 19.18 -6.17
N TYR A 200 -3.55 18.71 -7.08
CA TYR A 200 -3.45 18.97 -8.51
C TYR A 200 -4.69 19.68 -9.04
N LEU A 201 -4.49 20.52 -10.05
CA LEU A 201 -5.52 21.05 -10.93
C LEU A 201 -5.56 20.21 -12.20
N VAL A 202 -6.70 19.57 -12.47
CA VAL A 202 -6.97 18.90 -13.75
C VAL A 202 -7.65 19.90 -14.67
N VAL A 203 -7.15 20.05 -15.90
CA VAL A 203 -7.72 20.95 -16.91
C VAL A 203 -7.89 20.24 -18.25
N VAL A 204 -9.06 20.37 -18.87
CA VAL A 204 -9.27 20.11 -20.30
C VAL A 204 -9.68 21.42 -20.95
N SER A 205 -8.90 21.87 -21.94
CA SER A 205 -9.17 23.10 -22.68
C SER A 205 -10.13 22.89 -23.85
N ASP A 206 -10.72 23.97 -24.35
CA ASP A 206 -11.49 24.00 -25.62
C ASP A 206 -10.60 23.86 -26.88
N GLY A 207 -9.29 23.65 -26.71
CA GLY A 207 -8.40 23.14 -27.76
C GLY A 207 -8.67 21.69 -28.11
N VAL A 208 -9.27 20.91 -27.19
CA VAL A 208 -9.88 19.62 -27.53
C VAL A 208 -11.11 19.89 -28.40
N VAL A 209 -11.26 19.13 -29.48
CA VAL A 209 -12.40 19.25 -30.38
C VAL A 209 -13.18 17.93 -30.46
N GLY A 210 -14.48 18.04 -30.72
CA GLY A 210 -15.30 16.88 -31.09
C GLY A 210 -14.87 16.32 -32.45
N ALA A 211 -15.35 15.13 -32.80
CA ALA A 211 -15.10 14.49 -34.10
C ALA A 211 -15.56 15.35 -35.31
N ASN A 212 -16.42 16.34 -35.08
CA ASN A 212 -16.84 17.34 -36.06
C ASN A 212 -15.95 18.59 -36.11
N ASN A 213 -14.79 18.57 -35.44
CA ASN A 213 -13.81 19.65 -35.30
C ASN A 213 -14.33 20.93 -34.64
N LYS A 214 -15.43 20.85 -33.89
CA LYS A 214 -15.87 21.97 -33.04
C LYS A 214 -15.18 21.89 -31.67
N PRO A 215 -14.67 23.02 -31.14
CA PRO A 215 -14.20 23.11 -29.75
C PRO A 215 -15.23 22.53 -28.78
N ILE A 216 -14.75 21.76 -27.80
CA ILE A 216 -15.60 21.34 -26.69
C ILE A 216 -16.00 22.56 -25.84
N ALA A 217 -17.05 22.42 -25.05
CA ALA A 217 -17.49 23.47 -24.12
C ALA A 217 -17.73 22.92 -22.72
N ARG A 218 -17.78 23.82 -21.73
CA ARG A 218 -18.22 23.48 -20.37
C ARG A 218 -19.61 22.86 -20.38
N SER A 219 -19.85 21.95 -19.43
CA SER A 219 -21.18 21.38 -19.23
C SER A 219 -22.19 22.48 -18.87
N VAL A 220 -23.45 22.29 -19.26
CA VAL A 220 -24.52 23.26 -18.98
C VAL A 220 -24.71 23.42 -17.48
N GLN A 221 -24.57 22.34 -16.73
CA GLN A 221 -24.72 22.29 -15.27
C GLN A 221 -23.62 23.07 -14.56
N ASP A 222 -22.36 22.94 -15.00
CA ASP A 222 -21.24 23.71 -14.47
C ASP A 222 -21.42 25.21 -14.76
N VAL A 223 -21.76 25.59 -15.99
CA VAL A 223 -22.03 27.00 -16.33
C VAL A 223 -23.18 27.56 -15.48
N ALA A 224 -24.28 26.81 -15.34
CA ALA A 224 -25.42 27.22 -14.54
C ALA A 224 -25.07 27.43 -13.06
N LEU A 225 -24.21 26.58 -12.48
CA LEU A 225 -23.84 26.66 -11.07
C LEU A 225 -22.74 27.70 -10.81
N ALA A 226 -21.69 27.72 -11.63
CA ALA A 226 -20.53 28.59 -11.44
C ALA A 226 -20.80 30.04 -11.88
N ASP A 227 -21.56 30.26 -12.95
CA ASP A 227 -21.77 31.59 -13.55
C ASP A 227 -23.18 32.12 -13.31
N GLY A 228 -24.16 31.22 -13.14
CA GLY A 228 -25.56 31.57 -12.92
C GLY A 228 -25.89 32.04 -11.50
N ASN A 229 -27.15 32.46 -11.31
CA ASN A 229 -27.68 32.80 -10.00
C ASN A 229 -27.99 31.53 -9.21
N LEU A 230 -27.60 31.50 -7.93
CA LEU A 230 -27.85 30.35 -7.08
C LEU A 230 -29.33 30.26 -6.71
N GLY A 231 -29.98 29.17 -7.11
CA GLY A 231 -31.31 28.81 -6.62
C GLY A 231 -31.31 28.38 -5.14
N ASN A 232 -30.17 27.92 -4.64
CA ASN A 232 -29.98 27.52 -3.24
C ASN A 232 -28.69 28.17 -2.67
N PRO A 233 -28.78 29.06 -1.66
CA PRO A 233 -27.61 29.66 -1.01
C PRO A 233 -26.61 28.66 -0.42
N ALA A 234 -27.06 27.44 -0.12
CA ALA A 234 -26.23 26.35 0.37
C ALA A 234 -25.08 25.97 -0.60
N LEU A 235 -25.26 26.26 -1.89
CA LEU A 235 -24.29 25.97 -2.94
C LEU A 235 -23.26 27.08 -3.15
N ALA A 236 -23.27 28.15 -2.34
CA ALA A 236 -22.33 29.27 -2.50
C ALA A 236 -20.87 28.83 -2.48
N SER A 237 -20.52 27.91 -1.59
CA SER A 237 -19.16 27.40 -1.45
C SER A 237 -18.75 26.49 -2.61
N VAL A 238 -19.68 25.68 -3.13
CA VAL A 238 -19.46 24.88 -4.34
C VAL A 238 -19.22 25.80 -5.53
N LYS A 239 -20.06 26.83 -5.71
CA LYS A 239 -19.87 27.86 -6.74
C LYS A 239 -18.49 28.52 -6.64
N GLN A 240 -18.04 28.88 -5.44
CA GLN A 240 -16.70 29.47 -5.24
C GLN A 240 -15.57 28.52 -5.64
N ILE A 241 -15.68 27.22 -5.32
CA ILE A 241 -14.69 26.20 -5.72
C ILE A 241 -14.62 26.06 -7.25
N LEU A 242 -15.78 26.02 -7.92
CA LEU A 242 -15.85 25.95 -9.39
C LEU A 242 -15.24 27.20 -10.04
N GLN A 243 -15.60 28.39 -9.53
CA GLN A 243 -15.04 29.65 -10.02
C GLN A 243 -13.53 29.73 -9.81
N LEU A 244 -13.03 29.29 -8.65
CA LEU A 244 -11.59 29.24 -8.37
C LEU A 244 -10.87 28.32 -9.35
N SER A 245 -11.36 27.09 -9.52
CA SER A 245 -10.76 26.09 -10.43
C SER A 245 -10.75 26.61 -11.88
N ASN A 246 -11.85 27.19 -12.34
CA ASN A 246 -11.95 27.80 -13.67
C ASN A 246 -11.03 29.01 -13.84
N ASN A 247 -10.88 29.85 -12.82
CA ASN A 247 -9.98 31.00 -12.87
C ASN A 247 -8.51 30.57 -12.92
N LEU A 248 -8.13 29.57 -12.12
CA LEU A 248 -6.79 28.99 -12.16
C LEU A 248 -6.49 28.36 -13.53
N ALA A 249 -7.43 27.58 -14.07
CA ALA A 249 -7.30 26.96 -15.38
C ALA A 249 -7.20 28.00 -16.51
N ASN A 250 -8.03 29.05 -16.49
CA ASN A 250 -7.94 30.11 -17.50
C ASN A 250 -6.68 30.98 -17.33
N GLY A 251 -6.15 31.11 -16.11
CA GLY A 251 -4.85 31.73 -15.86
C GLY A 251 -3.71 30.93 -16.47
N LEU A 252 -3.74 29.60 -16.30
CA LEU A 252 -2.79 28.67 -16.94
C LEU A 252 -2.84 28.77 -18.47
N LEU A 253 -4.04 28.86 -19.05
CA LEU A 253 -4.26 28.93 -20.49
C LEU A 253 -4.10 30.36 -21.06
N GLN A 254 -3.66 31.32 -20.25
CA GLN A 254 -3.51 32.69 -20.73
C GLN A 254 -2.45 32.75 -21.85
N GLY A 255 -2.88 33.19 -23.04
CA GLY A 255 -1.98 33.33 -24.20
C GLY A 255 -1.92 32.11 -25.12
N THR A 256 -2.55 30.98 -24.79
CA THR A 256 -2.65 29.81 -25.68
C THR A 256 -3.70 29.99 -26.78
N GLY A 257 -4.63 30.93 -26.61
CA GLY A 257 -5.79 31.10 -27.49
C GLY A 257 -6.96 30.17 -27.16
N THR A 258 -6.83 29.32 -26.13
CA THR A 258 -7.86 28.39 -25.63
C THR A 258 -8.37 28.84 -24.26
N LYS A 259 -9.49 28.26 -23.83
CA LYS A 259 -10.11 28.45 -22.50
C LYS A 259 -10.39 27.10 -21.85
N SER A 260 -10.60 27.11 -20.54
CA SER A 260 -11.01 25.92 -19.81
C SER A 260 -12.41 25.47 -20.24
N ALA A 261 -12.51 24.23 -20.72
CA ALA A 261 -13.78 23.54 -20.96
C ALA A 261 -14.15 22.60 -19.80
N PHE A 262 -13.17 22.21 -18.98
CA PHE A 262 -13.38 21.41 -17.79
C PHE A 262 -12.23 21.63 -16.81
N ALA A 263 -12.52 21.89 -15.54
CA ALA A 263 -11.51 22.03 -14.50
C ALA A 263 -12.01 21.62 -13.12
N TYR A 264 -11.19 20.90 -12.37
CA TYR A 264 -11.43 20.53 -10.97
C TYR A 264 -10.12 20.23 -10.26
N THR A 265 -10.14 20.14 -8.92
CA THR A 265 -8.96 19.77 -8.14
C THR A 265 -9.09 18.36 -7.56
N LEU A 266 -7.95 17.69 -7.44
CA LEU A 266 -7.79 16.41 -6.74
C LEU A 266 -6.59 16.50 -5.79
N THR A 267 -6.61 15.77 -4.68
CA THR A 267 -5.49 15.68 -3.73
C THR A 267 -5.09 14.23 -3.62
N THR A 268 -3.82 13.91 -3.88
CA THR A 268 -3.30 12.54 -3.71
C THR A 268 -3.27 12.16 -2.23
N ASN A 269 -3.39 10.87 -1.91
CA ASN A 269 -3.20 10.37 -0.56
C ASN A 269 -1.71 10.42 -0.15
N SER A 270 -1.43 10.26 1.14
CA SER A 270 -0.08 10.01 1.68
C SER A 270 -0.06 8.71 2.48
N ASP A 271 -0.79 7.70 2.01
CA ASP A 271 -1.12 6.54 2.84
C ASP A 271 0.05 5.57 3.05
N THR A 272 1.19 5.76 2.35
CA THR A 272 2.45 5.04 2.67
C THR A 272 3.00 5.43 4.05
N ASP A 273 2.63 6.61 4.56
CA ASP A 273 2.95 7.07 5.92
C ASP A 273 2.48 6.07 6.98
N VAL A 274 1.44 5.27 6.71
CA VAL A 274 0.99 4.22 7.62
C VAL A 274 2.10 3.20 7.90
N LEU A 275 2.75 2.68 6.86
CA LEU A 275 3.83 1.72 7.04
C LEU A 275 5.12 2.40 7.55
N LYS A 276 5.40 3.64 7.14
CA LYS A 276 6.52 4.44 7.67
C LYS A 276 6.37 4.67 9.18
N ALA A 277 5.17 4.98 9.65
CA ALA A 277 4.86 5.14 11.08
C ALA A 277 4.95 3.82 11.87
N MET A 278 4.71 2.68 11.22
CA MET A 278 4.91 1.36 11.82
C MET A 278 6.39 0.99 12.00
N VAL A 279 7.31 1.65 11.26
CA VAL A 279 8.76 1.53 11.48
C VAL A 279 9.24 2.53 12.52
N ALA A 280 8.97 3.81 12.30
CA ALA A 280 9.51 4.91 13.09
C ALA A 280 8.42 5.97 13.39
N PRO A 281 7.53 5.73 14.37
CA PRO A 281 6.40 6.63 14.66
C PRO A 281 6.85 8.03 15.11
N ALA A 282 8.08 8.18 15.61
CA ALA A 282 8.63 9.47 16.04
C ALA A 282 8.76 10.49 14.89
N VAL A 283 8.93 10.03 13.63
CA VAL A 283 8.94 10.91 12.44
C VAL A 283 7.63 11.68 12.31
N PHE A 284 6.52 11.10 12.79
CA PHE A 284 5.18 11.68 12.75
C PHE A 284 4.78 12.37 14.07
N GLY A 285 5.69 12.43 15.05
CA GLY A 285 5.42 12.98 16.39
C GLY A 285 4.98 14.45 16.37
N THR A 286 5.60 15.27 15.53
CA THR A 286 5.23 16.68 15.36
C THR A 286 3.82 16.82 14.80
N ALA A 287 3.48 16.09 13.73
CA ALA A 287 2.15 16.12 13.13
C ALA A 287 1.08 15.60 14.10
N LEU A 288 1.35 14.49 14.79
CA LEU A 288 0.49 13.96 15.85
C LEU A 288 0.28 15.00 16.96
N GLY A 289 1.35 15.66 17.42
CA GLY A 289 1.26 16.67 18.46
C GLY A 289 0.42 17.88 18.06
N GLN A 290 0.57 18.35 16.82
CA GLN A 290 -0.26 19.42 16.25
C GLN A 290 -1.74 19.02 16.16
N LYS A 291 -2.04 17.77 15.77
CA LYS A 291 -3.42 17.22 15.75
C LYS A 291 -4.02 17.17 17.16
N ILE A 292 -3.27 16.74 18.17
CA ILE A 292 -3.70 16.73 19.57
C ILE A 292 -4.02 18.16 20.03
N GLY A 293 -3.10 19.10 19.82
CA GLY A 293 -3.27 20.50 20.24
C GLY A 293 -4.45 21.20 19.55
N PHE A 294 -4.67 20.93 18.26
CA PHE A 294 -5.82 21.45 17.52
C PHE A 294 -7.14 20.83 17.99
N THR A 295 -7.21 19.50 18.08
CA THR A 295 -8.45 18.79 18.45
C THR A 295 -8.85 19.03 19.90
N ALA A 296 -7.90 19.27 20.82
CA ALA A 296 -8.18 19.70 22.18
C ALA A 296 -8.92 21.05 22.21
N GLN A 297 -8.44 22.05 21.46
CA GLN A 297 -9.10 23.35 21.34
C GLN A 297 -10.48 23.24 20.67
N LEU A 298 -10.58 22.44 19.61
CA LEU A 298 -11.83 22.21 18.90
C LEU A 298 -12.87 21.53 19.79
N LYS A 299 -12.46 20.58 20.63
CA LYS A 299 -13.34 19.89 21.58
C LYS A 299 -13.99 20.88 22.56
N VAL A 300 -13.24 21.86 23.08
CA VAL A 300 -13.80 22.88 23.97
C VAL A 300 -14.96 23.64 23.31
N ILE A 301 -14.80 23.99 22.04
CA ILE A 301 -15.86 24.65 21.28
C ILE A 301 -17.02 23.69 21.05
N ARG A 302 -16.74 22.44 20.67
CA ARG A 302 -17.77 21.42 20.44
C ARG A 302 -18.65 21.18 21.67
N ASP A 303 -18.05 21.10 22.85
CA ASP A 303 -18.77 20.88 24.12
C ASP A 303 -19.74 22.05 24.44
N ASN A 304 -19.38 23.28 24.04
CA ASN A 304 -20.20 24.48 24.27
C ASN A 304 -21.16 24.81 23.12
N TYR A 305 -20.92 24.26 21.93
CA TYR A 305 -21.69 24.50 20.71
C TYR A 305 -21.99 23.17 19.96
N PRO A 306 -22.74 22.24 20.56
CA PRO A 306 -22.85 20.86 20.08
C PRO A 306 -23.63 20.70 18.76
N THR A 307 -24.35 21.73 18.31
CA THR A 307 -25.12 21.72 17.06
C THR A 307 -24.31 22.18 15.85
N LEU A 308 -23.08 22.65 16.05
CA LEU A 308 -22.23 23.14 14.97
C LEU A 308 -21.49 21.98 14.29
N ASN A 309 -21.44 22.01 12.96
CA ASN A 309 -20.57 21.11 12.20
C ASN A 309 -19.10 21.55 12.25
N PHE A 310 -18.19 20.71 11.74
CA PHE A 310 -16.75 20.97 11.77
C PHE A 310 -16.38 22.35 11.22
N SER A 311 -16.95 22.74 10.08
CA SER A 311 -16.69 24.04 9.45
C SER A 311 -17.11 25.21 10.35
N GLN A 312 -18.29 25.13 10.97
CA GLN A 312 -18.79 26.13 11.89
C GLN A 312 -17.99 26.18 13.21
N LEU A 313 -17.55 25.02 13.71
CA LEU A 313 -16.74 24.91 14.92
C LEU A 313 -15.37 25.58 14.74
N THR A 314 -14.71 25.40 13.59
CA THR A 314 -13.41 26.05 13.34
C THR A 314 -13.54 27.58 13.22
N VAL A 315 -14.61 28.08 12.59
CA VAL A 315 -14.92 29.52 12.57
C VAL A 315 -15.18 30.03 13.99
N LYS A 316 -15.96 29.29 14.78
CA LYS A 316 -16.27 29.68 16.16
C LYS A 316 -15.04 29.66 17.05
N LEU A 317 -14.13 28.70 16.87
CA LEU A 317 -12.84 28.67 17.56
C LEU A 317 -12.02 29.94 17.29
N GLY A 318 -11.96 30.41 16.04
CA GLY A 318 -11.29 31.66 15.69
C GLY A 318 -11.93 32.92 16.32
N ASP A 319 -13.27 32.99 16.36
CA ASP A 319 -14.02 34.05 17.05
C ASP A 319 -13.72 34.06 18.56
N ILE A 320 -13.80 32.90 19.22
CA ILE A 320 -13.50 32.75 20.65
C ILE A 320 -12.05 33.13 20.94
N ALA A 321 -11.08 32.70 20.13
CA ALA A 321 -9.67 33.04 20.32
C ALA A 321 -9.43 34.55 20.22
N THR A 322 -10.11 35.24 19.29
CA THR A 322 -10.03 36.71 19.14
C THR A 322 -10.62 37.41 20.37
N LYS A 323 -11.77 36.95 20.85
CA LYS A 323 -12.42 37.48 22.07
C LYS A 323 -11.58 37.24 23.32
N ALA A 324 -10.96 36.07 23.45
CA ALA A 324 -10.04 35.74 24.55
C ALA A 324 -8.85 36.70 24.57
N ALA A 325 -8.25 36.98 23.41
CA ALA A 325 -7.13 37.91 23.29
C ALA A 325 -7.54 39.35 23.66
N ALA A 326 -8.70 39.82 23.17
CA ALA A 326 -9.21 41.15 23.51
C ALA A 326 -9.54 41.27 25.00
N LEU A 327 -10.13 40.24 25.61
CA LEU A 327 -10.41 40.20 27.04
C LEU A 327 -9.10 40.26 27.87
N GLY A 328 -8.09 39.48 27.49
CA GLY A 328 -6.77 39.49 28.14
C GLY A 328 -6.04 40.84 28.04
N GLN A 329 -6.34 41.63 27.01
CA GLN A 329 -5.81 42.99 26.83
C GLN A 329 -6.69 44.08 27.47
N GLY A 330 -7.79 43.72 28.14
CA GLY A 330 -8.76 44.68 28.70
C GLY A 330 -9.54 45.48 27.64
N GLN A 331 -9.56 45.01 26.38
CA GLN A 331 -10.23 45.64 25.24
C GLN A 331 -11.68 45.16 25.04
N LEU A 332 -12.11 44.17 25.82
CA LEU A 332 -13.46 43.60 25.76
C LEU A 332 -14.00 43.50 27.18
N ASP A 333 -15.20 44.03 27.42
CA ASP A 333 -15.89 43.88 28.69
C ASP A 333 -16.48 42.45 28.79
N PRO A 334 -16.09 41.63 29.79
CA PRO A 334 -16.61 40.27 29.93
C PRO A 334 -18.13 40.21 30.12
N SER A 335 -18.80 41.29 30.56
CA SER A 335 -20.27 41.34 30.67
C SER A 335 -20.99 41.28 29.31
N THR A 336 -20.27 41.53 28.21
CA THR A 336 -20.80 41.48 26.84
C THR A 336 -20.76 40.08 26.21
N LEU A 337 -20.13 39.11 26.88
CA LEU A 337 -20.00 37.74 26.41
C LEU A 337 -21.19 36.88 26.82
N THR A 338 -21.59 35.97 25.94
CA THR A 338 -22.56 34.92 26.30
C THR A 338 -21.94 33.92 27.27
N ALA A 339 -22.78 33.18 28.01
CA ALA A 339 -22.31 32.14 28.94
C ALA A 339 -21.44 31.06 28.23
N ALA A 340 -21.82 30.64 27.03
CA ALA A 340 -21.07 29.68 26.23
C ALA A 340 -19.71 30.22 25.77
N GLU A 341 -19.62 31.52 25.44
CA GLU A 341 -18.34 32.17 25.09
C GLU A 341 -17.42 32.25 26.31
N LEU A 342 -17.93 32.69 27.46
CA LEU A 342 -17.16 32.76 28.69
C LEU A 342 -16.69 31.37 29.15
N ALA A 343 -17.55 30.35 29.07
CA ALA A 343 -17.18 28.97 29.37
C ALA A 343 -16.09 28.45 28.42
N SER A 344 -16.21 28.73 27.12
CA SER A 344 -15.20 28.36 26.12
C SER A 344 -13.85 29.04 26.39
N ILE A 345 -13.83 30.35 26.62
CA ILE A 345 -12.60 31.12 26.94
C ILE A 345 -11.96 30.57 28.21
N THR A 346 -12.75 30.35 29.26
CA THR A 346 -12.27 29.82 30.55
C THR A 346 -11.64 28.44 30.37
N ARG A 347 -12.34 27.52 29.68
CA ARG A 347 -11.84 26.16 29.47
C ARG A 347 -10.62 26.13 28.55
N LEU A 348 -10.56 26.95 27.49
CA LEU A 348 -9.35 27.10 26.67
C LEU A 348 -8.14 27.54 27.52
N GLY A 349 -8.33 28.50 28.42
CA GLY A 349 -7.29 28.94 29.35
C GLY A 349 -6.82 27.82 30.29
N GLN A 350 -7.73 26.95 30.76
CA GLN A 350 -7.40 25.82 31.61
C GLN A 350 -6.62 24.72 30.88
N ILE A 351 -6.97 24.41 29.62
CA ILE A 351 -6.27 23.35 28.87
C ILE A 351 -4.94 23.79 28.27
N THR A 352 -4.76 25.09 28.00
CA THR A 352 -3.54 25.64 27.39
C THR A 352 -2.24 25.12 28.02
N PRO A 353 -2.05 25.13 29.37
CA PRO A 353 -0.86 24.56 29.98
C PRO A 353 -0.75 23.03 29.84
N LEU A 354 -1.88 22.31 29.75
CA LEU A 354 -1.89 20.86 29.58
C LEU A 354 -1.41 20.47 28.18
N ILE A 355 -1.87 21.19 27.16
CA ILE A 355 -1.55 20.95 25.74
C ILE A 355 -0.33 21.73 25.25
N ALA A 356 0.57 22.13 26.15
CA ALA A 356 1.84 22.72 25.77
C ALA A 356 2.67 21.69 24.96
N PRO A 357 3.40 22.11 23.90
CA PRO A 357 4.13 21.18 23.02
C PRO A 357 5.00 20.16 23.78
N ALA A 358 5.75 20.60 24.78
CA ALA A 358 6.60 19.73 25.60
C ALA A 358 5.81 18.65 26.36
N ASN A 359 4.61 18.95 26.85
CA ASN A 359 3.76 17.97 27.54
C ASN A 359 3.17 16.96 26.56
N ILE A 360 2.78 17.41 25.37
CA ILE A 360 2.31 16.53 24.29
C ILE A 360 3.44 15.62 23.81
N GLU A 361 4.64 16.17 23.59
CA GLU A 361 5.83 15.39 23.21
C GLU A 361 6.16 14.33 24.27
N ALA A 362 6.11 14.68 25.56
CA ALA A 362 6.31 13.72 26.64
C ALA A 362 5.23 12.63 26.67
N ALA A 363 3.96 13.00 26.45
CA ALA A 363 2.84 12.05 26.38
C ALA A 363 2.99 11.09 25.17
N ILE A 364 3.35 11.60 23.99
CA ILE A 364 3.64 10.78 22.81
C ILE A 364 4.80 9.83 23.09
N GLY A 365 5.90 10.32 23.68
CA GLY A 365 7.05 9.51 24.03
C GLY A 365 6.72 8.35 25.00
N ALA A 366 5.77 8.56 25.91
CA ALA A 366 5.31 7.54 26.85
C ALA A 366 4.51 6.39 26.20
N GLU A 367 4.00 6.60 24.98
CA GLU A 367 3.20 5.64 24.21
C GLU A 367 4.02 4.80 23.22
N VAL A 368 5.27 5.20 22.92
CA VAL A 368 6.20 4.44 22.07
C VAL A 368 6.47 3.05 22.67
N GLY A 369 6.29 2.01 21.86
CA GLY A 369 6.38 0.61 22.26
C GLY A 369 5.14 0.05 22.97
N LYS A 370 4.17 0.90 23.33
CA LYS A 370 2.90 0.48 23.96
C LYS A 370 1.74 0.50 22.97
N THR A 371 1.34 1.70 22.56
CA THR A 371 0.24 1.96 21.62
C THR A 371 0.74 2.58 20.31
N LEU A 372 1.92 3.21 20.33
CA LEU A 372 2.71 3.51 19.14
C LEU A 372 3.67 2.35 18.89
N HIS A 373 3.30 1.48 17.97
CA HIS A 373 4.04 0.26 17.69
C HIS A 373 5.33 0.54 16.92
N ILE A 374 6.34 -0.28 17.21
CA ILE A 374 7.64 -0.28 16.53
C ILE A 374 8.06 -1.74 16.26
N PRO A 375 8.88 -2.01 15.23
CA PRO A 375 9.55 -3.29 15.08
C PRO A 375 10.50 -3.47 16.26
N VAL A 376 10.43 -4.62 16.93
CA VAL A 376 11.32 -5.02 18.04
C VAL A 376 11.47 -6.54 18.01
N PRO A 377 12.55 -7.09 18.56
CA PRO A 377 12.66 -8.52 18.74
C PRO A 377 11.43 -9.10 19.45
N ARG A 378 10.90 -10.18 18.89
CA ARG A 378 9.67 -10.82 19.35
C ARG A 378 9.97 -12.15 20.04
N PRO A 379 9.09 -12.59 20.97
CA PRO A 379 9.14 -13.94 21.48
C PRO A 379 9.17 -14.97 20.36
N SER A 380 10.10 -15.91 20.44
CA SER A 380 10.24 -17.01 19.49
C SER A 380 10.73 -18.27 20.18
N PHE A 381 10.41 -19.42 19.62
CA PHE A 381 10.92 -20.72 20.06
C PHE A 381 11.08 -21.64 18.86
N PHE A 382 12.19 -22.40 18.83
CA PHE A 382 12.47 -23.37 17.79
C PHE A 382 12.69 -24.75 18.39
N PHE A 383 12.09 -25.76 17.77
CA PHE A 383 12.33 -27.15 18.12
C PHE A 383 13.76 -27.57 17.74
N PRO A 384 14.32 -28.61 18.39
CA PRO A 384 15.64 -29.13 18.05
C PRO A 384 15.79 -29.39 16.55
N ALA A 385 16.91 -28.93 15.99
CA ALA A 385 17.19 -29.04 14.57
C ALA A 385 17.24 -30.51 14.11
N THR A 386 16.77 -30.77 12.88
CA THR A 386 16.86 -32.08 12.22
C THR A 386 17.62 -31.95 10.90
N SER A 387 18.19 -33.06 10.39
CA SER A 387 18.83 -33.04 9.07
C SER A 387 17.80 -32.76 7.97
N ALA A 388 18.11 -31.87 7.03
CA ALA A 388 17.23 -31.63 5.88
C ALA A 388 16.98 -32.90 5.04
N THR A 389 17.85 -33.91 5.13
CA THR A 389 17.65 -35.21 4.46
C THR A 389 16.45 -36.00 4.97
N THR A 390 15.90 -35.67 6.14
CA THR A 390 14.72 -36.37 6.70
C THR A 390 13.40 -35.77 6.22
N LEU A 391 13.41 -34.62 5.56
CA LEU A 391 12.21 -34.01 4.98
C LEU A 391 11.65 -34.92 3.89
N ALA A 392 10.32 -35.12 3.88
CA ALA A 392 9.66 -36.10 3.01
C ALA A 392 10.04 -35.95 1.52
N THR A 393 10.03 -34.72 0.98
CA THR A 393 10.46 -34.45 -0.39
C THR A 393 11.89 -34.89 -0.62
N ILE A 394 12.83 -34.50 0.25
CA ILE A 394 14.27 -34.80 0.09
C ILE A 394 14.56 -36.29 0.25
N ALA A 395 13.93 -36.95 1.22
CA ALA A 395 14.11 -38.37 1.49
C ALA A 395 13.66 -39.25 0.31
N SER A 396 12.70 -38.77 -0.49
CA SER A 396 12.19 -39.47 -1.67
C SER A 396 13.13 -39.40 -2.89
N LEU A 397 14.07 -38.45 -2.92
CA LEU A 397 15.01 -38.27 -4.03
C LEU A 397 16.10 -39.35 -4.02
N ASP A 398 16.62 -39.71 -5.19
CA ASP A 398 17.77 -40.60 -5.31
C ASP A 398 19.00 -40.06 -4.54
N ALA A 399 19.82 -40.95 -3.99
CA ALA A 399 20.99 -40.55 -3.20
C ALA A 399 22.02 -39.73 -4.00
N SER A 400 22.05 -39.89 -5.32
CA SER A 400 22.90 -39.13 -6.24
C SER A 400 22.31 -37.77 -6.66
N ASN A 401 21.05 -37.48 -6.30
CA ASN A 401 20.44 -36.19 -6.61
C ASN A 401 21.20 -35.05 -5.90
N SER A 402 21.50 -33.99 -6.65
CA SER A 402 22.30 -32.86 -6.18
C SER A 402 21.69 -32.12 -4.99
N ILE A 403 20.35 -31.95 -4.96
CA ILE A 403 19.66 -31.31 -3.83
C ILE A 403 19.74 -32.20 -2.59
N ARG A 404 19.59 -33.52 -2.74
CA ARG A 404 19.75 -34.46 -1.61
C ARG A 404 21.17 -34.47 -1.07
N MET A 405 22.19 -34.37 -1.93
CA MET A 405 23.58 -34.22 -1.51
C MET A 405 23.82 -32.88 -0.80
N ALA A 406 23.21 -31.79 -1.27
CA ALA A 406 23.27 -30.50 -0.59
C ALA A 406 22.62 -30.56 0.81
N ALA A 407 21.47 -31.22 0.92
CA ALA A 407 20.73 -31.39 2.17
C ALA A 407 21.51 -32.16 3.25
N GLN A 408 22.54 -32.94 2.91
CA GLN A 408 23.43 -33.58 3.89
C GLN A 408 24.24 -32.57 4.71
N GLN A 409 24.32 -31.32 4.24
CA GLN A 409 25.09 -30.23 4.85
C GLN A 409 24.19 -29.15 5.47
N VAL A 410 22.89 -29.43 5.60
CA VAL A 410 21.86 -28.46 6.02
C VAL A 410 20.99 -29.07 7.13
N GLN A 411 20.73 -28.27 8.15
CA GLN A 411 19.80 -28.54 9.23
C GLN A 411 18.53 -27.71 9.06
N VAL A 412 17.44 -28.19 9.68
CA VAL A 412 16.12 -27.56 9.65
C VAL A 412 15.58 -27.45 11.06
N SER A 413 15.29 -26.21 11.47
CA SER A 413 14.61 -25.90 12.73
C SER A 413 13.21 -25.37 12.40
N GLN A 414 12.19 -26.04 12.89
CA GLN A 414 10.80 -25.56 12.83
C GLN A 414 10.48 -24.90 14.16
N GLY A 415 9.66 -23.84 14.16
CA GLY A 415 9.35 -23.11 15.37
C GLY A 415 8.21 -22.13 15.18
N ALA A 416 8.12 -21.16 16.08
CA ALA A 416 7.11 -20.12 16.03
C ALA A 416 7.63 -18.78 16.56
N ILE A 417 6.98 -17.70 16.13
CA ILE A 417 7.23 -16.32 16.55
C ILE A 417 5.91 -15.62 16.89
N THR A 418 5.89 -14.81 17.94
CA THR A 418 4.71 -13.99 18.30
C THR A 418 4.75 -12.62 17.63
N LEU A 419 3.75 -12.32 16.82
CA LEU A 419 3.65 -11.06 16.08
C LEU A 419 2.46 -10.21 16.57
N PRO A 420 2.57 -8.87 16.53
CA PRO A 420 1.41 -8.02 16.73
C PRO A 420 0.44 -8.16 15.55
N TYR A 421 -0.84 -8.30 15.83
CA TYR A 421 -1.87 -8.48 14.83
C TYR A 421 -2.88 -7.33 14.87
N PHE A 422 -2.94 -6.59 13.77
CA PHE A 422 -3.77 -5.39 13.59
C PHE A 422 -5.03 -5.67 12.76
N GLN A 423 -5.04 -6.80 12.05
CA GLN A 423 -6.24 -7.34 11.44
C GLN A 423 -7.18 -7.95 12.49
N SER A 424 -8.39 -8.31 12.08
CA SER A 424 -9.33 -9.04 12.94
C SER A 424 -9.04 -10.54 12.94
N LEU A 425 -9.10 -11.17 14.11
CA LEU A 425 -9.14 -12.63 14.23
C LEU A 425 -10.45 -13.17 13.61
N PRO A 426 -10.51 -14.43 13.18
CA PRO A 426 -11.67 -15.00 12.48
C PRO A 426 -12.99 -14.90 13.24
N GLY A 427 -12.97 -15.01 14.58
CA GLY A 427 -14.16 -15.26 15.38
C GLY A 427 -14.78 -16.63 15.07
N ASP A 428 -15.95 -16.92 15.64
CA ASP A 428 -16.56 -18.26 15.54
C ASP A 428 -16.93 -18.69 14.10
N THR A 429 -17.21 -17.73 13.23
CA THR A 429 -17.68 -17.99 11.85
C THR A 429 -16.62 -17.78 10.79
N GLY A 430 -15.41 -17.30 11.16
CA GLY A 430 -14.41 -16.86 10.20
C GLY A 430 -14.67 -15.48 9.60
N ALA A 431 -15.82 -14.85 9.85
CA ALA A 431 -16.17 -13.59 9.20
C ALA A 431 -15.15 -12.46 9.45
N GLY A 432 -14.46 -12.46 10.60
CA GLY A 432 -13.48 -11.42 10.93
C GLY A 432 -12.33 -11.32 9.94
N ILE A 433 -11.87 -12.43 9.33
CA ILE A 433 -10.76 -12.40 8.37
C ILE A 433 -11.15 -11.82 7.00
N THR A 434 -12.45 -11.69 6.70
CA THR A 434 -12.94 -11.10 5.43
C THR A 434 -13.66 -9.77 5.60
N THR A 435 -14.26 -9.51 6.76
CA THR A 435 -14.99 -8.25 7.02
C THR A 435 -14.15 -7.25 7.84
N GLY A 436 -13.11 -7.72 8.52
CA GLY A 436 -12.19 -6.91 9.29
C GLY A 436 -11.21 -6.10 8.45
N SER A 437 -10.75 -5.00 9.02
CA SER A 437 -9.68 -4.13 8.50
C SER A 437 -9.03 -3.40 9.67
N TRP A 438 -7.89 -2.75 9.43
CA TRP A 438 -7.22 -1.95 10.46
C TRP A 438 -8.08 -0.74 10.83
N SER A 439 -8.16 -0.47 12.14
CA SER A 439 -8.83 0.70 12.69
C SER A 439 -7.83 1.56 13.45
N GLY A 440 -8.07 2.87 13.56
CA GLY A 440 -7.16 3.77 14.27
C GLY A 440 -7.15 3.51 15.77
N SER A 441 -5.96 3.65 16.36
CA SER A 441 -5.69 3.32 17.76
C SER A 441 -6.48 4.19 18.74
N THR A 442 -7.60 3.66 19.24
CA THR A 442 -8.35 4.27 20.35
C THR A 442 -7.62 4.11 21.67
N SER A 443 -6.76 3.10 21.80
CA SER A 443 -5.86 2.94 22.95
C SER A 443 -4.84 4.07 23.01
N LEU A 444 -4.28 4.49 21.86
CA LEU A 444 -3.40 5.66 21.79
C LEU A 444 -4.14 6.94 22.22
N GLU A 445 -5.35 7.18 21.70
CA GLU A 445 -6.17 8.34 22.12
C GLU A 445 -6.39 8.34 23.64
N ALA A 446 -6.70 7.19 24.24
CA ALA A 446 -6.91 7.05 25.67
C ALA A 446 -5.62 7.29 26.49
N GLY A 447 -4.50 6.66 26.11
CA GLY A 447 -3.22 6.80 26.80
C GLY A 447 -2.67 8.23 26.77
N LEU A 448 -2.84 8.92 25.65
CA LEU A 448 -2.49 10.33 25.51
C LEU A 448 -3.36 11.24 26.38
N ASN A 449 -4.68 11.03 26.43
CA ASN A 449 -5.55 11.81 27.33
C ASN A 449 -5.20 11.58 28.79
N GLU A 450 -4.97 10.32 29.19
CA GLU A 450 -4.58 9.98 30.55
C GLU A 450 -3.24 10.61 30.95
N SER A 451 -2.27 10.62 30.03
CA SER A 451 -0.95 11.25 30.25
C SER A 451 -1.04 12.78 30.39
N LEU A 452 -1.93 13.43 29.63
CA LEU A 452 -2.07 14.89 29.65
C LEU A 452 -2.95 15.38 30.82
N ALA A 453 -4.01 14.64 31.15
CA ALA A 453 -4.94 14.97 32.22
C ALA A 453 -5.65 13.70 32.73
N PRO A 454 -5.14 13.05 33.79
CA PRO A 454 -5.68 11.80 34.32
C PRO A 454 -7.19 11.86 34.58
N GLY A 455 -7.94 10.89 34.04
CA GLY A 455 -9.39 10.79 34.18
C GLY A 455 -10.21 11.83 33.39
N GLU A 456 -9.58 12.70 32.59
CA GLU A 456 -10.26 13.70 31.77
C GLU A 456 -10.01 13.48 30.27
N LYS A 457 -11.09 13.47 29.47
CA LYS A 457 -10.98 13.50 28.01
C LYS A 457 -10.82 14.93 27.51
N ILE A 458 -9.59 15.40 27.38
CA ILE A 458 -9.28 16.77 26.92
C ILE A 458 -9.30 16.91 25.38
N PHE A 459 -9.12 15.82 24.63
CA PHE A 459 -9.18 15.82 23.17
C PHE A 459 -9.83 14.56 22.61
N SER A 460 -10.17 14.57 21.32
CA SER A 460 -10.55 13.38 20.55
C SER A 460 -10.11 13.59 19.12
N PHE A 461 -9.51 12.57 18.50
CA PHE A 461 -9.15 12.64 17.09
C PHE A 461 -10.41 12.79 16.23
N LEU A 462 -10.21 13.38 15.05
CA LEU A 462 -11.24 13.47 14.04
C LEU A 462 -11.60 12.06 13.55
N ARG A 463 -12.84 11.87 13.13
CA ARG A 463 -13.45 10.61 12.74
C ARG A 463 -14.33 10.84 11.51
N ASP A 464 -14.52 9.78 10.74
CA ASP A 464 -15.51 9.78 9.67
C ASP A 464 -16.94 9.95 10.25
N ILE A 465 -17.91 10.23 9.38
CA ILE A 465 -19.31 10.44 9.73
C ILE A 465 -19.91 9.22 10.43
N ASP A 466 -19.44 8.01 10.10
CA ASP A 466 -19.86 6.78 10.77
C ASP A 466 -19.22 6.59 12.17
N GLY A 467 -18.36 7.51 12.61
CA GLY A 467 -17.69 7.51 13.90
C GLY A 467 -16.40 6.69 13.96
N LYS A 468 -16.00 6.04 12.86
CA LYS A 468 -14.73 5.29 12.81
C LYS A 468 -13.54 6.24 12.78
N LEU A 469 -12.46 5.80 13.44
CA LEU A 469 -11.15 6.42 13.32
C LEU A 469 -10.39 5.64 12.25
N ASN A 470 -10.12 6.30 11.11
CA ASN A 470 -9.48 5.68 9.97
C ASN A 470 -7.97 5.56 10.14
N VAL A 471 -7.36 4.58 9.47
CA VAL A 471 -5.89 4.43 9.37
C VAL A 471 -5.45 4.80 7.95
N ASN A 472 -4.85 5.97 7.83
CA ASN A 472 -4.44 6.61 6.57
C ASN A 472 -3.29 7.60 6.84
N GLY A 473 -2.82 8.32 5.82
CA GLY A 473 -1.71 9.27 5.95
C GLY A 473 -1.92 10.38 7.00
N TYR A 474 -3.18 10.76 7.30
CA TYR A 474 -3.45 11.76 8.34
C TYR A 474 -3.49 11.20 9.77
N PHE A 475 -3.84 9.92 9.93
CA PHE A 475 -3.76 9.21 11.19
C PHE A 475 -3.16 7.82 10.98
N PRO A 476 -1.82 7.71 10.94
CA PRO A 476 -1.14 6.49 10.52
C PRO A 476 -0.95 5.45 11.64
N PHE A 477 -1.73 5.53 12.74
CA PHE A 477 -1.50 4.74 13.95
C PHE A 477 -2.60 3.69 14.16
N PRO A 478 -2.40 2.43 13.74
CA PRO A 478 -3.41 1.39 13.86
C PRO A 478 -3.55 0.84 15.30
N GLN A 479 -4.74 0.38 15.61
CA GLN A 479 -5.08 -0.36 16.84
C GLN A 479 -4.55 -1.78 16.74
N LYS A 480 -3.66 -2.19 17.65
CA LYS A 480 -3.35 -3.62 17.83
C LYS A 480 -4.58 -4.32 18.41
N ASN A 481 -5.07 -5.33 17.70
CA ASN A 481 -6.24 -6.11 18.09
C ASN A 481 -5.87 -7.36 18.87
N ALA A 482 -4.73 -7.99 18.53
CA ALA A 482 -4.30 -9.25 19.11
C ALA A 482 -2.77 -9.43 19.03
N THR A 483 -2.29 -10.51 19.62
CA THR A 483 -1.01 -11.14 19.29
C THR A 483 -1.23 -12.53 18.71
N THR A 484 -0.45 -12.89 17.68
CA THR A 484 -0.54 -14.21 17.03
C THR A 484 0.81 -14.90 17.07
N THR A 485 0.87 -16.14 17.58
CA THR A 485 2.06 -16.99 17.49
C THR A 485 1.94 -17.86 16.25
N VAL A 486 2.80 -17.59 15.27
CA VAL A 486 2.71 -18.16 13.91
C VAL A 486 3.99 -18.93 13.57
N PRO A 487 3.89 -19.96 12.72
CA PRO A 487 5.03 -20.80 12.39
C PRO A 487 6.13 -20.10 11.60
N VAL A 488 7.36 -20.50 11.88
CA VAL A 488 8.58 -20.13 11.15
C VAL A 488 9.39 -21.39 10.90
N VAL A 489 10.00 -21.50 9.72
CA VAL A 489 10.98 -22.56 9.41
C VAL A 489 12.31 -21.93 9.07
N ILE A 490 13.39 -22.54 9.57
CA ILE A 490 14.76 -22.09 9.36
C ILE A 490 15.56 -23.24 8.75
N PHE A 491 16.13 -23.01 7.57
CA PHE A 491 17.10 -23.90 6.94
C PHE A 491 18.48 -23.28 7.12
N HIS A 492 19.39 -23.98 7.80
CA HIS A 492 20.69 -23.41 8.15
C HIS A 492 21.83 -24.39 7.85
N PRO A 493 23.01 -23.89 7.48
CA PRO A 493 24.16 -24.76 7.22
C PRO A 493 24.56 -25.48 8.51
N VAL A 494 25.06 -26.71 8.40
CA VAL A 494 25.64 -27.42 9.54
C VAL A 494 26.90 -26.71 10.00
N LEU A 495 26.90 -26.11 11.19
CA LEU A 495 28.04 -25.37 11.76
C LEU A 495 28.62 -26.00 13.03
N ASP A 496 27.85 -26.87 13.67
CA ASP A 496 28.15 -27.54 14.95
C ASP A 496 29.07 -28.77 14.83
N GLY A 497 29.40 -29.19 13.60
CA GLY A 497 30.23 -30.36 13.33
C GLY A 497 29.49 -31.71 13.41
N THR A 498 28.16 -31.71 13.54
CA THR A 498 27.35 -32.94 13.61
C THR A 498 27.25 -33.70 12.28
N ALA A 499 27.48 -33.00 11.16
CA ALA A 499 27.46 -33.54 9.80
C ALA A 499 28.48 -32.78 8.91
N PRO A 500 28.71 -33.20 7.65
CA PRO A 500 29.58 -32.45 6.74
C PRO A 500 29.10 -31.00 6.58
N ARG A 501 30.01 -30.05 6.76
CA ARG A 501 29.71 -28.63 6.64
C ARG A 501 29.90 -28.13 5.20
N PRO A 502 29.11 -27.14 4.73
CA PRO A 502 29.35 -26.47 3.46
C PRO A 502 30.74 -25.83 3.37
N SER A 503 31.41 -26.02 2.22
CA SER A 503 32.72 -25.42 1.94
C SER A 503 32.68 -23.89 1.81
N SER A 504 31.50 -23.33 1.52
CA SER A 504 31.21 -21.89 1.46
C SER A 504 31.22 -21.19 2.82
N CYS A 505 31.16 -21.96 3.92
CA CYS A 505 31.22 -21.42 5.29
C CYS A 505 32.68 -21.11 5.69
N VAL A 506 33.12 -19.89 5.38
CA VAL A 506 34.54 -19.48 5.43
C VAL A 506 35.07 -19.15 6.84
N ASN A 507 34.23 -19.03 7.88
CA ASN A 507 34.67 -18.70 9.24
C ASN A 507 34.23 -19.75 10.31
N PRO A 508 34.99 -20.84 10.51
CA PRO A 508 34.66 -21.93 11.45
C PRO A 508 34.65 -21.55 12.93
N THR A 509 35.39 -20.51 13.32
CA THR A 509 35.72 -20.26 14.73
C THR A 509 34.61 -19.56 15.51
N ALA A 510 33.54 -19.12 14.84
CA ALA A 510 32.45 -18.36 15.46
C ALA A 510 31.10 -19.08 15.48
N GLY A 511 30.95 -20.25 14.85
CA GLY A 511 29.67 -20.98 14.80
C GLY A 511 28.54 -20.24 14.06
N LYS A 512 28.85 -19.30 13.15
CA LYS A 512 27.87 -18.44 12.46
C LYS A 512 27.84 -18.62 10.94
N PRO A 513 26.67 -18.41 10.30
CA PRO A 513 26.56 -18.39 8.84
C PRO A 513 27.21 -17.11 8.26
N ASN A 514 27.37 -17.06 6.94
CA ASN A 514 27.83 -15.85 6.24
C ASN A 514 26.76 -14.74 6.22
N GLY A 515 25.49 -15.11 6.37
CA GLY A 515 24.35 -14.19 6.40
C GLY A 515 23.05 -14.92 6.72
N VAL A 516 21.99 -14.16 6.93
CA VAL A 516 20.63 -14.65 7.12
C VAL A 516 19.76 -14.09 6.00
N THR A 517 18.98 -14.94 5.35
CA THR A 517 18.05 -14.55 4.30
C THR A 517 16.62 -14.77 4.77
N ILE A 518 15.83 -13.71 4.85
CA ILE A 518 14.39 -13.81 5.03
C ILE A 518 13.77 -14.20 3.68
N PHE A 519 12.98 -15.27 3.64
CA PHE A 519 12.27 -15.73 2.46
C PHE A 519 10.76 -15.55 2.63
N GLN A 520 10.11 -14.88 1.67
CA GLN A 520 8.65 -14.81 1.61
C GLN A 520 8.11 -15.36 0.28
N HIS A 521 7.13 -16.25 0.40
CA HIS A 521 6.55 -17.00 -0.71
C HIS A 521 5.47 -16.21 -1.49
N GLY A 522 5.12 -16.72 -2.67
CA GLY A 522 4.07 -16.19 -3.54
C GLY A 522 2.64 -16.50 -3.10
N ILE A 523 1.65 -15.99 -3.84
CA ILE A 523 0.24 -16.26 -3.56
C ILE A 523 -0.12 -17.73 -3.84
N THR A 524 -1.15 -18.26 -3.16
CA THR A 524 -1.68 -19.63 -3.31
C THR A 524 -0.79 -20.78 -2.84
N VAL A 525 0.41 -20.46 -2.34
CA VAL A 525 1.36 -21.42 -1.78
C VAL A 525 1.66 -21.06 -0.33
N ASP A 526 2.71 -21.63 0.25
CA ASP A 526 3.02 -21.52 1.68
C ASP A 526 4.54 -21.65 1.89
N ARG A 527 4.99 -21.41 3.13
CA ARG A 527 6.41 -21.42 3.52
C ARG A 527 7.18 -22.68 3.11
N SER A 528 6.51 -23.81 2.86
CA SER A 528 7.18 -25.03 2.38
C SER A 528 7.92 -24.84 1.05
N VAL A 529 7.46 -23.91 0.20
CA VAL A 529 8.09 -23.65 -1.11
C VAL A 529 9.49 -23.04 -1.00
N SER A 530 9.88 -22.58 0.19
CA SER A 530 11.25 -22.15 0.47
C SER A 530 12.24 -23.33 0.50
N MET A 531 11.78 -24.57 0.72
CA MET A 531 12.63 -25.72 1.08
C MET A 531 13.79 -25.96 0.11
N LEU A 532 13.50 -26.06 -1.19
CA LEU A 532 14.52 -26.40 -2.20
C LEU A 532 15.53 -25.25 -2.41
N PRO A 533 15.09 -23.99 -2.67
CA PRO A 533 16.05 -22.90 -2.77
C PRO A 533 16.80 -22.67 -1.45
N ALA A 534 16.17 -22.81 -0.30
CA ALA A 534 16.81 -22.61 1.00
C ALA A 534 17.94 -23.60 1.28
N ILE A 535 17.74 -24.90 0.98
CA ILE A 535 18.79 -25.92 1.09
C ILE A 535 19.99 -25.57 0.21
N LEU A 536 19.73 -25.11 -1.01
CA LEU A 536 20.79 -24.76 -1.96
C LEU A 536 21.49 -23.46 -1.55
N LEU A 537 20.79 -22.45 -1.05
CA LEU A 537 21.40 -21.21 -0.54
C LEU A 537 22.24 -21.46 0.73
N ALA A 538 21.74 -22.29 1.64
CA ALA A 538 22.49 -22.70 2.83
C ALA A 538 23.77 -23.44 2.46
N GLN A 539 23.73 -24.33 1.47
CA GLN A 539 24.91 -25.08 1.03
C GLN A 539 25.86 -24.24 0.15
N ALA A 540 25.35 -23.49 -0.83
CA ALA A 540 26.19 -22.80 -1.80
C ALA A 540 26.77 -21.47 -1.28
N ALA A 541 26.02 -20.76 -0.43
CA ALA A 541 26.37 -19.41 0.03
C ALA A 541 26.53 -19.31 1.57
N CYS A 542 26.40 -20.42 2.30
CA CYS A 542 26.41 -20.47 3.76
C CYS A 542 25.40 -19.48 4.39
N GLN A 543 24.19 -19.43 3.84
CA GLN A 543 23.10 -18.60 4.34
C GLN A 543 22.19 -19.38 5.28
N THR A 544 21.76 -18.77 6.37
CA THR A 544 20.60 -19.27 7.13
C THR A 544 19.34 -18.67 6.54
N VAL A 545 18.42 -19.48 6.02
CA VAL A 545 17.19 -19.02 5.39
C VAL A 545 16.03 -19.16 6.35
N VAL A 546 15.37 -18.05 6.68
CA VAL A 546 14.20 -17.97 7.56
C VAL A 546 12.95 -17.73 6.70
N ALA A 547 11.99 -18.65 6.71
CA ALA A 547 10.75 -18.52 5.96
C ALA A 547 9.53 -18.46 6.87
N ILE A 548 8.60 -17.56 6.52
CA ILE A 548 7.34 -17.31 7.22
C ILE A 548 6.20 -17.13 6.20
N ASP A 549 5.00 -17.56 6.57
CA ASP A 549 3.82 -17.34 5.74
C ASP A 549 3.31 -15.90 5.79
N GLN A 550 2.73 -15.47 4.68
CA GLN A 550 1.94 -14.24 4.63
C GLN A 550 0.64 -14.38 5.47
N PRO A 551 -0.02 -13.27 5.82
CA PRO A 551 -1.36 -13.33 6.42
C PRO A 551 -2.30 -14.21 5.59
N LEU A 552 -3.16 -14.98 6.25
CA LEU A 552 -4.11 -15.90 5.59
C LEU A 552 -3.49 -17.07 4.79
N HIS A 553 -2.18 -17.28 4.91
CA HIS A 553 -1.45 -18.42 4.33
C HIS A 553 -0.95 -19.38 5.42
N GLY A 554 -0.49 -20.56 5.03
CA GLY A 554 0.04 -21.57 5.95
C GLY A 554 0.08 -22.95 5.30
N LEU A 555 0.66 -23.92 6.00
CA LEU A 555 0.71 -25.30 5.49
C LEU A 555 -0.70 -25.85 5.34
N ALA A 556 -1.06 -26.16 4.09
CA ALA A 556 -2.39 -26.61 3.73
C ALA A 556 -2.32 -27.68 2.63
N GLY A 557 -3.46 -28.28 2.31
CA GLY A 557 -3.57 -29.37 1.36
C GLY A 557 -3.16 -30.73 1.94
N ALA A 558 -3.47 -31.81 1.22
CA ALA A 558 -3.29 -33.19 1.68
C ALA A 558 -1.85 -33.56 2.10
N THR A 559 -0.85 -32.77 1.70
CA THR A 559 0.57 -32.95 2.01
C THR A 559 1.11 -32.02 3.08
N ASN A 560 0.26 -31.19 3.69
CA ASN A 560 0.66 -30.11 4.62
C ASN A 560 1.72 -29.20 4.01
N GLY A 561 1.36 -28.56 2.90
CA GLY A 561 2.19 -27.63 2.15
C GLY A 561 2.37 -28.05 0.69
N ARG A 562 2.64 -27.07 -0.16
CA ARG A 562 2.92 -27.28 -1.59
C ARG A 562 4.15 -28.16 -1.83
N VAL A 563 5.18 -28.06 -0.97
CA VAL A 563 6.36 -28.93 -0.97
C VAL A 563 6.34 -29.81 0.30
N PRO A 564 6.05 -31.12 0.21
CA PRO A 564 5.86 -31.96 1.38
C PRO A 564 7.13 -32.08 2.27
N GLY A 565 6.97 -31.98 3.59
CA GLY A 565 8.05 -32.30 4.53
C GLY A 565 8.10 -31.47 5.80
N LEU A 566 7.31 -30.38 5.87
CA LEU A 566 7.14 -29.59 7.08
C LEU A 566 5.96 -30.11 7.91
N THR A 567 5.88 -29.66 9.16
CA THR A 567 4.81 -29.99 10.11
C THR A 567 4.03 -28.73 10.44
N ALA A 568 2.70 -28.83 10.42
CA ALA A 568 1.83 -27.73 10.83
C ALA A 568 2.03 -27.42 12.31
N LEU A 569 1.94 -26.15 12.69
CA LEU A 569 2.10 -25.75 14.09
C LEU A 569 0.91 -26.26 14.92
N ASP A 570 1.22 -27.07 15.93
CA ASP A 570 0.25 -27.57 16.90
C ASP A 570 0.42 -26.85 18.25
N GLU A 571 -0.63 -26.17 18.71
CA GLU A 571 -0.64 -25.38 19.94
C GLU A 571 -0.31 -26.23 21.17
N ALA A 572 -0.88 -27.44 21.26
CA ALA A 572 -0.68 -28.32 22.41
C ALA A 572 0.78 -28.79 22.50
N THR A 573 1.38 -29.15 21.37
CA THR A 573 2.78 -29.56 21.27
C THR A 573 3.72 -28.42 21.60
N LEU A 574 3.49 -27.22 21.06
CA LEU A 574 4.28 -26.03 21.39
C LEU A 574 4.20 -25.73 22.89
N THR A 575 2.99 -25.66 23.44
CA THR A 575 2.74 -25.35 24.85
C THR A 575 3.38 -26.36 25.79
N ALA A 576 3.25 -27.67 25.49
CA ALA A 576 3.86 -28.71 26.30
C ALA A 576 5.39 -28.61 26.30
N THR A 577 5.99 -28.33 25.13
CA THR A 577 7.45 -28.23 24.98
C THR A 577 8.00 -26.99 25.68
N VAL A 578 7.37 -25.83 25.48
CA VAL A 578 7.78 -24.58 26.14
C VAL A 578 7.66 -24.70 27.66
N ASN A 579 6.61 -25.33 28.19
CA ASN A 579 6.47 -25.57 29.64
C ASN A 579 7.59 -26.46 30.22
N GLN A 580 8.19 -27.33 29.42
CA GLN A 580 9.38 -28.09 29.84
C GLN A 580 10.61 -27.19 29.86
N VAL A 581 10.79 -26.33 28.85
CA VAL A 581 11.90 -25.38 28.76
C VAL A 581 11.86 -24.35 29.89
N LEU A 582 10.67 -23.88 30.28
CA LEU A 582 10.50 -22.99 31.44
C LEU A 582 11.05 -23.57 32.75
N GLN A 583 11.17 -24.90 32.85
CA GLN A 583 11.73 -25.60 34.00
C GLN A 583 13.25 -25.87 33.86
N ALA A 584 13.85 -25.52 32.72
CA ALA A 584 15.27 -25.73 32.47
C ALA A 584 16.14 -24.78 33.32
N PRO A 585 17.35 -25.22 33.73
CA PRO A 585 18.28 -24.36 34.46
C PRO A 585 18.60 -23.08 33.68
N GLY A 586 18.54 -21.92 34.35
CA GLY A 586 18.85 -20.62 33.75
C GLY A 586 17.67 -19.88 33.13
N VAL A 587 16.51 -20.53 32.97
CA VAL A 587 15.31 -19.89 32.38
C VAL A 587 14.48 -19.16 33.44
N ALA A 588 14.23 -19.76 34.60
CA ALA A 588 13.44 -19.13 35.66
C ALA A 588 14.08 -17.82 36.17
N GLY A 589 13.29 -16.75 36.21
CA GLY A 589 13.69 -15.39 36.56
C GLY A 589 14.43 -14.63 35.46
N SER A 590 14.62 -15.23 34.28
CA SER A 590 15.31 -14.61 33.14
C SER A 590 14.35 -13.81 32.24
N PRO A 591 14.87 -12.92 31.37
CA PRO A 591 14.05 -12.32 30.31
C PRO A 591 13.42 -13.34 29.35
N LEU A 592 14.07 -14.49 29.14
CA LEU A 592 13.56 -15.57 28.29
C LEU A 592 12.27 -16.20 28.87
N GLU A 593 12.12 -16.28 30.19
CA GLU A 593 10.87 -16.76 30.81
C GLU A 593 9.67 -15.90 30.39
N ALA A 594 9.82 -14.57 30.40
CA ALA A 594 8.76 -13.66 29.99
C ALA A 594 8.43 -13.80 28.50
N GLN A 595 9.45 -13.99 27.66
CA GLN A 595 9.27 -14.24 26.22
C GLN A 595 8.52 -15.56 25.98
N LEU A 596 8.96 -16.66 26.57
CA LEU A 596 8.32 -17.97 26.41
C LEU A 596 6.88 -17.99 26.91
N ASN A 597 6.59 -17.35 28.05
CA ASN A 597 5.21 -17.19 28.54
C ASN A 597 4.35 -16.35 27.58
N ALA A 598 4.90 -15.28 27.00
CA ALA A 598 4.19 -14.48 26.00
C ALA A 598 3.93 -15.27 24.70
N LEU A 599 4.85 -16.17 24.32
CA LEU A 599 4.71 -17.01 23.14
C LEU A 599 3.51 -17.97 23.23
N ILE A 600 3.37 -18.67 24.35
CA ILE A 600 2.26 -19.62 24.59
C ILE A 600 0.99 -18.94 25.14
N GLY A 601 1.07 -17.64 25.44
CA GLY A 601 -0.05 -16.83 25.92
C GLY A 601 -0.63 -15.89 24.86
N ALA A 602 -0.28 -16.07 23.59
CA ALA A 602 -0.82 -15.26 22.49
C ALA A 602 -2.33 -15.53 22.28
N ASP A 603 -3.05 -14.55 21.72
CA ASP A 603 -4.50 -14.68 21.47
C ASP A 603 -4.83 -15.76 20.42
N TYR A 604 -3.85 -16.14 19.60
CA TYR A 604 -3.94 -17.25 18.64
C TYR A 604 -2.59 -17.93 18.46
N ILE A 605 -2.58 -19.26 18.35
CA ILE A 605 -1.40 -20.08 18.06
C ILE A 605 -1.77 -21.05 16.92
N GLY A 606 -1.09 -20.94 15.78
CA GLY A 606 -1.34 -21.85 14.65
C GLY A 606 -0.99 -21.27 13.27
N GLU A 607 -1.42 -21.99 12.24
CA GLU A 607 -1.28 -21.59 10.83
C GLU A 607 -2.07 -20.30 10.51
N ARG A 608 -1.53 -19.42 9.66
CA ARG A 608 -2.11 -18.08 9.47
C ARG A 608 -3.38 -18.05 8.62
N HIS A 609 -3.78 -19.17 8.02
CA HIS A 609 -5.10 -19.35 7.41
C HIS A 609 -6.20 -19.61 8.46
N PHE A 610 -5.85 -19.76 9.75
CA PHE A 610 -6.78 -19.92 10.88
C PHE A 610 -7.76 -21.09 10.79
N GLY A 611 -7.47 -22.09 9.96
CA GLY A 611 -8.41 -23.19 9.66
C GLY A 611 -9.55 -22.83 8.69
N TYR A 612 -9.46 -21.70 7.96
CA TYR A 612 -10.48 -21.27 6.99
C TYR A 612 -9.96 -21.28 5.56
N THR A 613 -10.87 -21.50 4.62
CA THR A 613 -10.64 -21.44 3.17
C THR A 613 -11.80 -20.73 2.48
N ASN A 614 -11.59 -20.30 1.24
CA ASN A 614 -12.63 -19.73 0.40
C ASN A 614 -13.59 -20.80 -0.14
N ASN A 615 -14.90 -20.56 -0.01
CA ASN A 615 -15.94 -21.44 -0.58
C ASN A 615 -16.21 -21.26 -2.09
N GLY A 616 -15.46 -20.40 -2.77
CA GLY A 616 -15.66 -20.02 -4.17
C GLY A 616 -16.39 -18.67 -4.36
N GLN A 617 -16.91 -18.06 -3.28
CA GLN A 617 -17.56 -16.74 -3.28
C GLN A 617 -16.87 -15.73 -2.36
N LEU A 618 -15.59 -15.97 -2.04
CA LEU A 618 -14.79 -15.20 -1.07
C LEU A 618 -15.42 -15.14 0.32
N GLN A 619 -16.19 -16.18 0.69
CA GLN A 619 -16.70 -16.34 2.05
C GLN A 619 -15.85 -17.37 2.79
N PRO A 620 -15.48 -17.09 4.04
CA PRO A 620 -14.68 -18.00 4.84
C PRO A 620 -15.52 -19.20 5.26
N VAL A 621 -15.00 -20.40 5.05
CA VAL A 621 -15.54 -21.65 5.59
C VAL A 621 -14.45 -22.42 6.31
N ALA A 622 -14.77 -22.93 7.50
CA ALA A 622 -13.85 -23.78 8.24
C ALA A 622 -13.64 -25.10 7.48
N ALA A 623 -12.40 -25.57 7.43
CA ALA A 623 -12.03 -26.82 6.77
C ALA A 623 -10.86 -27.48 7.50
N ASP A 624 -10.70 -28.80 7.31
CA ASP A 624 -9.50 -29.48 7.75
C ASP A 624 -8.29 -29.01 6.94
N ALA A 625 -7.09 -29.02 7.51
CA ALA A 625 -5.88 -28.54 6.85
C ALA A 625 -5.66 -29.16 5.45
N ALA A 626 -6.09 -30.42 5.26
CA ALA A 626 -6.00 -31.14 3.99
C ALA A 626 -6.84 -30.53 2.85
N ASP A 627 -7.89 -29.77 3.18
CA ASP A 627 -8.86 -29.20 2.23
C ASP A 627 -8.75 -27.66 2.13
N ILE A 628 -7.82 -27.05 2.86
CA ILE A 628 -7.56 -25.61 2.81
C ILE A 628 -6.71 -25.28 1.58
N SER A 629 -7.07 -24.18 0.92
CA SER A 629 -6.22 -23.53 -0.09
C SER A 629 -5.56 -22.31 0.55
N SER A 630 -4.23 -22.38 0.73
CA SER A 630 -3.43 -21.33 1.37
C SER A 630 -3.62 -19.99 0.64
N GLY A 631 -3.91 -18.92 1.36
CA GLY A 631 -4.08 -17.59 0.77
C GLY A 631 -5.37 -17.35 0.00
N SER A 632 -6.30 -18.31 -0.04
CA SER A 632 -7.52 -18.22 -0.87
C SER A 632 -8.48 -17.08 -0.50
N LEU A 633 -8.29 -16.47 0.67
CA LEU A 633 -9.06 -15.32 1.18
C LEU A 633 -8.23 -14.02 1.23
N PHE A 634 -7.00 -14.01 0.71
CA PHE A 634 -6.08 -12.86 0.80
C PHE A 634 -6.55 -11.65 -0.03
N ILE A 635 -7.05 -11.91 -1.24
CA ILE A 635 -7.57 -10.89 -2.16
C ILE A 635 -9.08 -10.82 -2.00
N ASN A 636 -9.59 -9.64 -1.64
CA ASN A 636 -10.99 -9.43 -1.31
C ASN A 636 -11.51 -8.09 -1.89
N PRO A 637 -11.93 -8.04 -3.17
CA PRO A 637 -12.55 -6.86 -3.77
C PRO A 637 -13.90 -6.48 -3.10
N GLY A 638 -14.52 -7.39 -2.36
CA GLY A 638 -15.72 -7.13 -1.55
C GLY A 638 -15.43 -6.30 -0.30
N ASN A 639 -14.17 -6.22 0.12
CA ASN A 639 -13.67 -5.37 1.19
C ASN A 639 -12.24 -4.91 0.85
N MET A 640 -12.15 -3.79 0.13
CA MET A 640 -10.87 -3.26 -0.36
C MET A 640 -9.88 -2.98 0.78
N MET A 641 -10.39 -2.57 1.95
CA MET A 641 -9.57 -2.30 3.13
C MET A 641 -8.92 -3.56 3.66
N ASN A 642 -9.66 -4.67 3.68
CA ASN A 642 -9.13 -5.97 4.08
C ASN A 642 -7.97 -6.42 3.17
N SER A 643 -8.11 -6.28 1.85
CA SER A 643 -7.04 -6.60 0.88
C SER A 643 -5.78 -5.78 1.13
N ARG A 644 -5.92 -4.45 1.29
CA ARG A 644 -4.80 -3.55 1.64
C ARG A 644 -4.16 -3.95 2.97
N ASP A 645 -4.95 -4.20 3.99
CA ASP A 645 -4.45 -4.45 5.34
C ASP A 645 -3.84 -5.86 5.49
N ASN A 646 -4.17 -6.80 4.60
CA ASN A 646 -3.43 -8.07 4.46
C ASN A 646 -2.00 -7.82 3.96
N LEU A 647 -1.80 -6.94 2.98
CA LEU A 647 -0.46 -6.53 2.54
C LEU A 647 0.29 -5.79 3.64
N ARG A 648 -0.34 -4.79 4.29
CA ARG A 648 0.27 -4.04 5.39
C ARG A 648 0.66 -4.95 6.56
N GLN A 649 -0.19 -5.90 6.93
CA GLN A 649 0.14 -6.88 7.98
C GLN A 649 1.35 -7.71 7.57
N GLY A 650 1.43 -8.19 6.32
CA GLY A 650 2.58 -8.92 5.81
C GLY A 650 3.90 -8.13 5.91
N VAL A 651 3.88 -6.83 5.58
CA VAL A 651 5.04 -5.93 5.75
C VAL A 651 5.42 -5.78 7.22
N VAL A 652 4.45 -5.54 8.10
CA VAL A 652 4.71 -5.42 9.55
C VAL A 652 5.26 -6.71 10.15
N ASP A 653 4.81 -7.86 9.68
CA ASP A 653 5.35 -9.15 10.11
C ASP A 653 6.82 -9.28 9.72
N LEU A 654 7.18 -8.95 8.47
CA LEU A 654 8.56 -8.97 7.99
C LEU A 654 9.47 -8.01 8.78
N LEU A 655 8.99 -6.80 9.08
CA LEU A 655 9.72 -5.85 9.94
C LEU A 655 10.02 -6.46 11.32
N ASN A 656 9.05 -7.15 11.91
CA ASN A 656 9.24 -7.80 13.21
C ASN A 656 10.13 -9.04 13.12
N VAL A 657 10.05 -9.82 12.04
CA VAL A 657 10.98 -10.94 11.79
C VAL A 657 12.40 -10.43 11.65
N ALA A 658 12.63 -9.38 10.85
CA ALA A 658 13.93 -8.75 10.68
C ALA A 658 14.52 -8.26 12.01
N ALA A 659 13.71 -7.58 12.83
CA ALA A 659 14.12 -7.17 14.17
C ALA A 659 14.47 -8.37 15.07
N SER A 660 13.80 -9.52 14.91
CA SER A 660 13.92 -10.69 15.78
C SER A 660 15.06 -11.64 15.43
N ILE A 661 15.60 -11.60 14.21
CA ILE A 661 16.71 -12.48 13.79
C ILE A 661 17.85 -12.48 14.82
N GLN A 662 18.21 -11.29 15.32
CA GLN A 662 19.31 -11.13 16.27
C GLN A 662 19.08 -11.79 17.65
N THR A 663 17.87 -12.24 17.96
CA THR A 663 17.53 -12.92 19.22
C THR A 663 17.10 -14.36 19.01
N PHE A 664 17.12 -14.89 17.78
CA PHE A 664 16.82 -16.30 17.56
C PHE A 664 17.86 -17.21 18.20
N ASP A 665 17.35 -18.28 18.79
CA ASP A 665 18.07 -19.40 19.37
C ASP A 665 17.65 -20.64 18.57
N ILE A 666 18.57 -21.16 17.76
CA ILE A 666 18.35 -22.25 16.81
C ILE A 666 19.19 -23.49 17.14
N ASP A 667 20.13 -23.38 18.09
CA ASP A 667 20.96 -24.48 18.56
C ASP A 667 20.41 -25.15 19.84
N GLY A 668 19.44 -24.52 20.52
CA GLY A 668 18.78 -25.03 21.71
C GLY A 668 19.56 -24.80 23.01
N ASP A 669 20.61 -23.97 22.99
CA ASP A 669 21.29 -23.47 24.18
C ASP A 669 20.57 -22.23 24.73
N PHE A 670 19.56 -22.47 25.56
CA PHE A 670 18.79 -21.40 26.21
C PHE A 670 19.60 -20.51 27.18
N THR A 671 20.90 -20.79 27.41
CA THR A 671 21.80 -19.91 28.17
C THR A 671 22.42 -18.81 27.32
N THR A 672 22.41 -18.96 25.99
CA THR A 672 22.92 -17.98 25.02
C THR A 672 21.90 -17.76 23.90
N GLN A 673 21.26 -16.59 23.85
CA GLN A 673 20.43 -16.21 22.69
C GLN A 673 21.26 -15.46 21.64
N GLY A 674 20.76 -15.45 20.40
CA GLY A 674 21.29 -14.61 19.34
C GLY A 674 22.36 -15.30 18.49
N ASP A 675 22.10 -16.55 18.11
CA ASP A 675 22.96 -17.34 17.22
C ASP A 675 23.21 -16.61 15.89
N LEU A 676 22.20 -15.83 15.47
CA LEU A 676 22.20 -15.05 14.24
C LEU A 676 22.51 -13.56 14.48
N ALA A 677 22.89 -13.14 15.69
CA ALA A 677 23.23 -11.74 15.96
C ALA A 677 24.49 -11.31 15.18
N GLY A 678 24.46 -10.12 14.58
CA GLY A 678 25.64 -9.52 13.94
C GLY A 678 26.05 -10.14 12.60
N VAL A 679 25.22 -10.98 11.99
CA VAL A 679 25.41 -11.43 10.59
C VAL A 679 24.58 -10.55 9.64
N PRO A 680 25.01 -10.36 8.38
CA PRO A 680 24.24 -9.62 7.38
C PRO A 680 22.84 -10.22 7.20
N VAL A 681 21.83 -9.36 7.07
CA VAL A 681 20.44 -9.76 6.78
C VAL A 681 20.15 -9.47 5.32
N ASN A 682 19.57 -10.43 4.61
CA ASN A 682 19.18 -10.37 3.21
C ASN A 682 17.69 -10.67 3.09
N PHE A 683 17.07 -10.30 1.97
CA PHE A 683 15.68 -10.63 1.67
C PHE A 683 15.53 -11.29 0.30
N VAL A 684 14.69 -12.33 0.22
CA VAL A 684 14.26 -12.98 -1.01
C VAL A 684 12.73 -13.06 -1.00
N GLY A 685 12.09 -12.37 -1.94
CA GLY A 685 10.65 -12.43 -2.15
C GLY A 685 10.34 -13.03 -3.51
N HIS A 686 9.37 -13.94 -3.58
CA HIS A 686 8.85 -14.47 -4.85
C HIS A 686 7.39 -14.08 -5.03
N SER A 687 6.99 -13.58 -6.21
CA SER A 687 5.59 -13.27 -6.53
C SER A 687 4.99 -12.31 -5.50
N LEU A 688 3.89 -12.68 -4.82
CA LEU A 688 3.30 -11.90 -3.71
C LEU A 688 4.31 -11.60 -2.57
N GLY A 689 5.30 -12.47 -2.34
CA GLY A 689 6.39 -12.22 -1.41
C GLY A 689 7.32 -11.11 -1.87
N GLY A 690 7.50 -10.93 -3.19
CA GLY A 690 8.18 -9.76 -3.76
C GLY A 690 7.33 -8.49 -3.74
N ILE A 691 5.99 -8.62 -3.84
CA ILE A 691 5.05 -7.48 -3.73
C ILE A 691 5.13 -6.89 -2.32
N SER A 692 4.84 -7.68 -1.29
CA SER A 692 5.01 -7.25 0.10
C SER A 692 6.47 -6.90 0.42
N GLY A 693 7.40 -7.64 -0.19
CA GLY A 693 8.84 -7.48 -0.04
C GLY A 693 9.40 -6.15 -0.54
N THR A 694 8.84 -5.58 -1.60
CA THR A 694 9.27 -4.28 -2.14
C THR A 694 9.06 -3.17 -1.11
N ALA A 695 7.87 -3.10 -0.52
CA ALA A 695 7.56 -2.13 0.53
C ALA A 695 8.39 -2.40 1.79
N PHE A 696 8.50 -3.65 2.23
CA PHE A 696 9.33 -4.03 3.37
C PHE A 696 10.80 -3.61 3.21
N ALA A 697 11.39 -3.88 2.04
CA ALA A 697 12.78 -3.58 1.77
C ALA A 697 13.03 -2.07 1.69
N ALA A 698 12.16 -1.31 1.02
CA ALA A 698 12.23 0.15 0.96
C ALA A 698 12.25 0.75 2.38
N LEU A 699 11.31 0.34 3.23
CA LEU A 699 11.17 0.83 4.60
C LEU A 699 12.33 0.43 5.51
N THR A 700 12.87 -0.78 5.34
CA THR A 700 13.97 -1.28 6.17
C THR A 700 15.28 -0.56 5.88
N ASN A 701 15.51 -0.24 4.60
CA ASN A 701 16.71 0.43 4.13
C ASN A 701 16.60 1.96 4.06
N ASP A 702 15.42 2.54 4.31
CA ASP A 702 15.29 4.00 4.43
C ASP A 702 16.18 4.51 5.60
N PRO A 703 17.19 5.35 5.31
CA PRO A 703 18.14 5.79 6.34
C PRO A 703 17.51 6.62 7.46
N LEU A 704 16.45 7.38 7.16
CA LEU A 704 15.75 8.21 8.14
C LEU A 704 14.92 7.34 9.08
N LEU A 705 14.13 6.40 8.54
CA LEU A 705 13.30 5.49 9.33
C LEU A 705 14.18 4.57 10.19
N ASN A 706 15.17 3.92 9.58
CA ASN A 706 16.09 3.01 10.26
C ASN A 706 16.88 3.74 11.36
N GLY A 707 17.46 4.91 11.03
CA GLY A 707 18.20 5.74 12.00
C GLY A 707 17.32 6.22 13.16
N THR A 708 16.07 6.61 12.87
CA THR A 708 15.11 7.03 13.91
C THR A 708 14.73 5.87 14.84
N LEU A 709 14.46 4.68 14.28
CA LEU A 709 14.13 3.48 15.06
C LEU A 709 15.29 3.04 15.96
N ASN A 710 16.52 3.04 15.44
CA ASN A 710 17.71 2.72 16.23
C ASN A 710 17.99 3.78 17.33
N GLY A 711 17.64 5.04 17.07
CA GLY A 711 17.60 6.09 18.10
C GLY A 711 16.61 5.78 19.23
N ILE A 712 15.41 5.27 18.89
CA ILE A 712 14.41 4.82 19.85
C ILE A 712 14.94 3.64 20.68
N TYR A 713 15.59 2.65 20.07
CA TYR A 713 16.19 1.52 20.78
C TYR A 713 17.22 1.99 21.82
N THR A 714 18.08 2.92 21.41
CA THR A 714 19.10 3.51 22.30
C THR A 714 18.44 4.23 23.48
N ALA A 715 17.43 5.07 23.22
CA ALA A 715 16.71 5.83 24.25
C ALA A 715 15.92 4.91 25.21
N ALA A 716 15.41 3.79 24.72
CA ALA A 716 14.70 2.77 25.50
C ALA A 716 15.64 1.83 26.27
N GLY A 717 16.96 1.96 26.12
CA GLY A 717 17.94 1.11 26.79
C GLY A 717 17.99 -0.33 26.25
N LEU A 718 17.60 -0.53 24.99
CA LEU A 718 17.56 -1.86 24.33
C LEU A 718 18.91 -2.32 23.78
N ASN A 719 20.01 -1.59 24.04
CA ASN A 719 21.35 -1.96 23.60
C ASN A 719 21.76 -3.37 24.10
N PRO A 720 22.45 -4.19 23.28
CA PRO A 720 23.04 -3.88 21.97
C PRO A 720 22.11 -4.12 20.76
N LEU A 721 20.79 -4.26 20.96
CA LEU A 721 19.87 -4.51 19.84
C LEU A 721 19.93 -3.39 18.81
N THR A 722 19.93 -3.78 17.53
CA THR A 722 19.93 -2.86 16.39
C THR A 722 18.96 -3.39 15.34
N PHE A 723 18.09 -2.55 14.81
CA PHE A 723 17.25 -2.91 13.68
C PHE A 723 18.13 -3.02 12.42
N PRO A 724 18.10 -4.15 11.69
CA PRO A 724 19.04 -4.39 10.60
C PRO A 724 18.73 -3.52 9.38
N GLU A 725 19.77 -3.23 8.59
CA GLU A 725 19.66 -2.86 7.18
C GLU A 725 19.79 -4.15 6.35
N LEU A 726 19.06 -4.25 5.24
CA LEU A 726 19.16 -5.36 4.31
C LEU A 726 20.39 -5.18 3.42
N ASN A 727 21.31 -6.14 3.51
CA ASN A 727 22.53 -6.21 2.71
C ASN A 727 22.26 -6.50 1.23
N SER A 728 21.24 -7.29 0.91
CA SER A 728 20.77 -7.54 -0.46
C SER A 728 19.28 -7.85 -0.50
N VAL A 729 18.65 -7.52 -1.61
CA VAL A 729 17.22 -7.71 -1.88
C VAL A 729 17.06 -8.42 -3.21
N VAL A 730 16.41 -9.59 -3.18
CA VAL A 730 16.11 -10.38 -4.37
C VAL A 730 14.60 -10.48 -4.55
N LEU A 731 14.12 -10.05 -5.71
CA LEU A 731 12.70 -10.00 -6.07
C LEU A 731 12.46 -10.87 -7.31
N HIS A 732 11.95 -12.08 -7.11
CA HIS A 732 11.65 -12.99 -8.20
C HIS A 732 10.21 -12.85 -8.67
N ASP A 733 10.03 -12.65 -9.98
CA ASP A 733 8.76 -12.78 -10.70
C ASP A 733 7.62 -12.00 -10.00
N THR A 734 7.91 -10.73 -9.69
CA THR A 734 7.04 -9.83 -8.93
C THR A 734 6.70 -8.58 -9.73
N GLY A 735 5.75 -7.76 -9.29
CA GLY A 735 5.31 -6.59 -10.04
C GLY A 735 4.59 -5.54 -9.22
N GLY A 736 4.35 -4.38 -9.82
CA GLY A 736 3.67 -3.23 -9.21
C GLY A 736 2.23 -3.03 -9.69
N GLN A 737 1.56 -2.04 -9.08
CA GLN A 737 0.17 -1.64 -9.33
C GLN A 737 -0.78 -2.84 -9.23
N VAL A 738 -0.83 -3.41 -8.02
CA VAL A 738 -1.42 -4.72 -7.69
C VAL A 738 -2.84 -4.87 -8.24
N THR A 739 -3.66 -3.82 -8.21
CA THR A 739 -5.04 -3.91 -8.73
C THR A 739 -5.05 -4.20 -10.23
N ARG A 740 -4.26 -3.47 -11.02
CA ARG A 740 -4.14 -3.66 -12.48
C ARG A 740 -3.31 -4.88 -12.83
N LEU A 741 -2.34 -5.27 -11.99
CA LEU A 741 -1.63 -6.55 -12.11
C LEU A 741 -2.62 -7.73 -12.04
N ILE A 742 -3.50 -7.76 -11.03
CA ILE A 742 -4.49 -8.85 -10.88
C ILE A 742 -5.50 -8.84 -12.04
N GLU A 743 -5.93 -7.66 -12.51
CA GLU A 743 -6.75 -7.54 -13.72
C GLU A 743 -6.07 -8.17 -14.94
N ASN A 744 -4.77 -7.89 -15.11
CA ASN A 744 -3.98 -8.31 -16.27
C ASN A 744 -3.28 -9.65 -16.10
N SER A 745 -3.60 -10.41 -15.04
CA SER A 745 -3.04 -11.75 -14.80
C SER A 745 -3.94 -12.83 -15.40
N PRO A 746 -3.55 -13.54 -16.48
CA PRO A 746 -4.33 -14.67 -16.99
C PRO A 746 -4.61 -15.75 -15.94
N GLY A 747 -3.65 -16.00 -15.03
CA GLY A 747 -3.73 -17.02 -13.99
C GLY A 747 -4.62 -16.66 -12.80
N LEU A 748 -4.87 -15.37 -12.54
CA LEU A 748 -5.60 -14.90 -11.35
C LEU A 748 -6.91 -14.17 -11.66
N SER A 749 -7.03 -13.54 -12.83
CA SER A 749 -8.12 -12.59 -13.14
C SER A 749 -9.49 -13.25 -13.31
N SER A 750 -9.56 -14.51 -13.76
CA SER A 750 -10.83 -15.14 -14.20
C SER A 750 -11.94 -15.09 -13.15
N SER A 751 -11.65 -15.50 -11.91
CA SER A 751 -12.59 -15.47 -10.78
C SER A 751 -12.97 -14.05 -10.37
N LEU A 752 -11.99 -13.13 -10.38
CA LEU A 752 -12.22 -11.72 -10.07
C LEU A 752 -13.16 -11.06 -11.09
N LEU A 753 -12.82 -11.16 -12.38
CA LEU A 753 -13.58 -10.55 -13.48
C LEU A 753 -14.98 -11.15 -13.57
N SER A 754 -15.12 -12.47 -13.40
CA SER A 754 -16.44 -13.13 -13.38
C SER A 754 -17.29 -12.67 -12.18
N GLY A 755 -16.67 -12.57 -10.99
CA GLY A 755 -17.34 -12.09 -9.78
C GLY A 755 -17.83 -10.64 -9.92
N LEU A 756 -16.99 -9.75 -10.46
CA LEU A 756 -17.32 -8.35 -10.70
C LEU A 756 -18.38 -8.19 -11.79
N ALA A 757 -18.30 -8.95 -12.89
CA ALA A 757 -19.30 -8.93 -13.95
C ALA A 757 -20.68 -9.34 -13.43
N ASN A 758 -20.76 -10.35 -12.56
CA ASN A 758 -22.00 -10.74 -11.87
C ASN A 758 -22.55 -9.64 -10.96
N ALA A 759 -21.70 -8.73 -10.48
CA ALA A 759 -22.08 -7.55 -9.70
C ALA A 759 -22.41 -6.31 -10.59
N GLY A 760 -22.35 -6.44 -11.92
CA GLY A 760 -22.61 -5.34 -12.87
C GLY A 760 -21.39 -4.47 -13.17
N VAL A 761 -20.19 -4.90 -12.77
CA VAL A 761 -18.91 -4.19 -12.97
C VAL A 761 -18.09 -4.96 -14.01
N THR A 762 -18.17 -4.55 -15.28
CA THR A 762 -17.54 -5.29 -16.40
C THR A 762 -16.28 -4.59 -16.90
N GLN A 763 -15.22 -5.35 -17.15
CA GLN A 763 -13.95 -4.83 -17.69
C GLN A 763 -14.17 -3.94 -18.93
N GLY A 764 -13.49 -2.80 -18.99
CA GLY A 764 -13.64 -1.81 -20.08
C GLY A 764 -14.86 -0.87 -19.95
N SER A 765 -15.71 -1.03 -18.93
CA SER A 765 -16.80 -0.08 -18.63
C SER A 765 -16.36 1.06 -17.71
N SER A 766 -17.07 2.19 -17.71
CA SER A 766 -16.73 3.28 -16.79
C SER A 766 -16.89 2.90 -15.32
N ASN A 767 -17.82 1.99 -14.99
CA ASN A 767 -18.00 1.52 -13.63
C ASN A 767 -16.81 0.68 -13.16
N PHE A 768 -16.24 -0.14 -14.05
CA PHE A 768 -15.04 -0.90 -13.72
C PHE A 768 -13.84 0.02 -13.51
N GLU A 769 -13.65 1.01 -14.36
CA GLU A 769 -12.55 1.98 -14.21
C GLU A 769 -12.66 2.80 -12.92
N SER A 770 -13.86 3.25 -12.55
CA SER A 770 -14.08 3.91 -11.26
C SER A 770 -13.88 2.98 -10.06
N PHE A 771 -14.32 1.72 -10.15
CA PHE A 771 -14.10 0.72 -9.09
C PHE A 771 -12.60 0.49 -8.87
N PHE A 772 -11.84 0.27 -9.94
CA PHE A 772 -10.40 0.01 -9.87
C PHE A 772 -9.61 1.25 -9.46
N TYR A 773 -10.05 2.46 -9.83
CA TYR A 773 -9.44 3.69 -9.33
C TYR A 773 -9.61 3.84 -7.81
N VAL A 774 -10.82 3.58 -7.28
CA VAL A 774 -11.06 3.60 -5.84
C VAL A 774 -10.25 2.49 -5.16
N PHE A 775 -10.22 1.28 -5.74
CA PHE A 775 -9.45 0.17 -5.17
C PHE A 775 -7.95 0.48 -5.13
N GLN A 776 -7.37 1.02 -6.22
CA GLN A 776 -5.97 1.43 -6.23
C GLN A 776 -5.69 2.53 -5.23
N SER A 777 -6.59 3.51 -5.09
CA SER A 777 -6.46 4.58 -4.09
C SER A 777 -6.39 4.06 -2.64
N ILE A 778 -6.98 2.89 -2.36
CA ILE A 778 -6.86 2.20 -1.07
C ILE A 778 -5.55 1.41 -0.98
N VAL A 779 -5.19 0.68 -2.05
CA VAL A 779 -4.06 -0.26 -2.05
C VAL A 779 -2.69 0.44 -2.12
N ASP A 780 -2.62 1.67 -2.66
CA ASP A 780 -1.39 2.46 -2.78
C ASP A 780 -0.53 2.49 -1.52
N ALA A 781 -1.16 2.42 -0.34
CA ALA A 781 -0.49 2.38 0.96
C ALA A 781 0.50 1.23 1.19
N SER A 782 0.42 0.19 0.36
CA SER A 782 1.26 -1.01 0.43
C SER A 782 1.62 -1.54 -0.96
N ASP A 783 1.28 -0.81 -2.02
CA ASP A 783 1.54 -1.22 -3.39
C ASP A 783 3.03 -0.98 -3.75
N PRO A 784 3.74 -1.97 -4.34
CA PRO A 784 5.13 -1.80 -4.76
C PRO A 784 5.38 -0.53 -5.58
N VAL A 785 4.41 -0.12 -6.40
CA VAL A 785 4.54 1.07 -7.25
C VAL A 785 4.86 2.33 -6.44
N SER A 786 4.33 2.45 -5.21
CA SER A 786 4.54 3.61 -4.33
C SER A 786 5.90 3.58 -3.63
N PHE A 787 6.58 2.42 -3.57
CA PHE A 787 7.85 2.23 -2.85
C PHE A 787 9.05 1.96 -3.76
N ALA A 788 8.83 1.65 -5.04
CA ALA A 788 9.86 1.20 -5.97
C ALA A 788 11.02 2.20 -6.15
N LYS A 789 10.70 3.50 -6.33
CA LYS A 789 11.73 4.56 -6.44
C LYS A 789 12.52 4.72 -5.14
N GLU A 790 11.83 4.62 -3.99
CA GLU A 790 12.46 4.68 -2.66
C GLU A 790 13.41 3.49 -2.47
N LEU A 791 13.00 2.27 -2.86
CA LEU A 791 13.83 1.08 -2.84
C LEU A 791 15.10 1.24 -3.71
N GLY A 792 14.96 1.70 -4.95
CA GLY A 792 16.11 1.95 -5.84
C GLY A 792 17.07 3.01 -5.29
N THR A 793 16.53 4.01 -4.58
CA THR A 793 17.33 5.07 -3.94
C THR A 793 18.08 4.56 -2.71
N SER A 794 17.44 3.70 -1.90
CA SER A 794 17.97 3.28 -0.60
C SER A 794 18.78 1.99 -0.64
N THR A 795 18.68 1.19 -1.72
CA THR A 795 19.28 -0.14 -1.79
C THR A 795 20.10 -0.33 -3.05
N SER A 796 21.41 -0.56 -2.88
CA SER A 796 22.35 -0.76 -4.01
C SER A 796 22.49 -2.21 -4.47
N ASN A 797 22.11 -3.19 -3.65
CA ASN A 797 22.27 -4.61 -3.95
C ASN A 797 20.92 -5.27 -4.25
N ILE A 798 20.34 -4.94 -5.39
CA ILE A 798 19.05 -5.49 -5.85
C ILE A 798 19.28 -6.47 -7.01
N LEU A 799 18.69 -7.67 -6.91
CA LEU A 799 18.44 -8.54 -8.05
C LEU A 799 16.93 -8.66 -8.24
N ILE A 800 16.42 -8.20 -9.38
CA ILE A 800 15.02 -8.42 -9.76
C ILE A 800 14.98 -9.35 -10.97
N THR A 801 14.04 -10.29 -11.00
CA THR A 801 13.93 -11.23 -12.12
C THR A 801 12.53 -11.26 -12.68
N GLU A 802 12.48 -11.62 -13.95
CA GLU A 802 11.25 -11.89 -14.67
C GLU A 802 11.37 -13.19 -15.46
N VAL A 803 10.25 -13.91 -15.55
CA VAL A 803 10.03 -14.90 -16.60
C VAL A 803 9.27 -14.26 -17.75
N VAL A 804 9.86 -14.26 -18.95
CA VAL A 804 9.24 -13.74 -20.17
C VAL A 804 8.05 -14.60 -20.56
N GLY A 805 6.87 -14.00 -20.69
CA GLY A 805 5.60 -14.68 -20.96
C GLY A 805 4.90 -15.24 -19.71
N ASP A 806 5.26 -14.77 -18.51
CA ASP A 806 4.62 -15.17 -17.27
C ASP A 806 3.11 -14.87 -17.27
N THR A 807 2.32 -15.87 -16.90
CA THR A 807 0.85 -15.80 -16.89
C THR A 807 0.26 -15.45 -15.53
N THR A 808 1.07 -15.39 -14.48
CA THR A 808 0.64 -15.07 -13.11
C THR A 808 0.96 -13.63 -12.77
N VAL A 809 2.22 -13.20 -12.96
CA VAL A 809 2.60 -11.79 -12.89
C VAL A 809 2.88 -11.34 -14.33
N PRO A 810 2.02 -10.51 -14.94
CA PRO A 810 2.29 -10.02 -16.29
C PRO A 810 3.60 -9.23 -16.34
N ASN A 811 4.36 -9.39 -17.42
CA ASN A 811 5.58 -8.61 -17.65
C ASN A 811 5.24 -7.11 -17.75
N GLU A 812 4.16 -6.79 -18.47
CA GLU A 812 3.61 -5.44 -18.61
C GLU A 812 2.09 -5.48 -18.90
N ALA A 813 1.40 -4.34 -18.72
CA ALA A 813 -0.01 -4.17 -19.08
C ALA A 813 -0.29 -2.84 -19.82
N ASN A 814 0.74 -2.23 -20.40
CA ASN A 814 0.65 -1.02 -21.21
C ASN A 814 0.25 -1.32 -22.66
N VAL A 815 1.05 -2.15 -23.35
CA VAL A 815 0.95 -2.41 -24.79
C VAL A 815 0.19 -3.70 -25.10
N SER A 816 0.20 -4.66 -24.17
CA SER A 816 -0.54 -5.93 -24.30
C SER A 816 -1.53 -6.17 -23.15
N PRO A 817 -2.48 -5.26 -22.89
CA PRO A 817 -3.45 -5.45 -21.81
C PRO A 817 -4.32 -6.70 -22.02
N PHE A 818 -4.66 -7.38 -20.93
CA PHE A 818 -5.42 -8.62 -20.95
C PHE A 818 -6.92 -8.39 -21.18
N GLY A 819 -7.49 -9.09 -22.16
CA GLY A 819 -8.93 -9.03 -22.44
C GLY A 819 -9.36 -7.65 -22.93
N ASN A 820 -10.30 -7.03 -22.20
CA ASN A 820 -10.79 -5.67 -22.48
C ASN A 820 -10.19 -4.63 -21.53
N ALA A 821 -9.09 -4.95 -20.83
CA ALA A 821 -8.39 -4.00 -19.97
C ALA A 821 -7.95 -2.78 -20.79
N LEU A 822 -8.01 -1.62 -20.16
CA LEU A 822 -7.36 -0.41 -20.68
C LEU A 822 -5.88 -0.44 -20.28
N SER A 823 -5.04 0.24 -21.06
CA SER A 823 -3.61 0.39 -20.80
C SER A 823 -3.33 0.84 -19.35
N ALA A 824 -2.36 0.16 -18.73
CA ALA A 824 -1.89 0.34 -17.36
C ALA A 824 -0.34 0.30 -17.31
N PRO A 825 0.35 1.43 -17.57
CA PRO A 825 1.80 1.48 -17.74
C PRO A 825 2.61 1.34 -16.45
N LEU A 826 1.97 1.23 -15.29
CA LEU A 826 2.63 1.00 -14.01
C LEU A 826 2.45 -0.44 -13.49
N ALA A 827 1.76 -1.30 -14.25
CA ALA A 827 1.39 -2.65 -13.81
C ALA A 827 2.25 -3.73 -14.45
N GLY A 828 2.80 -4.61 -13.60
CA GLY A 828 3.64 -5.73 -14.02
C GLY A 828 5.06 -5.66 -13.48
N ALA A 829 5.89 -6.57 -13.96
CA ALA A 829 7.28 -6.71 -13.55
C ALA A 829 8.18 -5.63 -14.17
N GLU A 830 8.10 -5.39 -15.48
CA GLU A 830 8.95 -4.39 -16.16
C GLU A 830 8.70 -2.95 -15.67
N PRO A 831 7.45 -2.49 -15.47
CA PRO A 831 7.23 -1.17 -14.88
C PRO A 831 7.79 -1.04 -13.46
N LEU A 832 7.74 -2.11 -12.67
CA LEU A 832 8.35 -2.12 -11.34
C LEU A 832 9.88 -1.99 -11.45
N MET A 833 10.52 -2.74 -12.34
CA MET A 833 11.95 -2.64 -12.60
C MET A 833 12.33 -1.21 -13.02
N ALA A 834 11.55 -0.60 -13.91
CA ALA A 834 11.80 0.76 -14.39
C ALA A 834 11.64 1.81 -13.28
N LEU A 835 10.72 1.64 -12.33
CA LEU A 835 10.62 2.55 -11.18
C LEU A 835 11.80 2.37 -10.21
N ILE A 836 12.29 1.14 -9.99
CA ILE A 836 13.51 0.90 -9.20
C ILE A 836 14.72 1.53 -9.93
N ASP A 837 14.77 1.42 -11.26
CA ASP A 837 15.80 2.02 -12.11
C ASP A 837 15.90 3.53 -11.94
N LEU A 838 14.77 4.23 -12.06
CA LEU A 838 14.68 5.67 -11.80
C LEU A 838 15.14 6.03 -10.37
N GLY A 839 14.83 5.19 -9.38
CA GLY A 839 15.31 5.36 -8.01
C GLY A 839 16.83 5.19 -7.87
N ALA A 840 17.41 4.24 -8.61
CA ALA A 840 18.85 3.97 -8.67
C ALA A 840 19.63 4.99 -9.52
N GLY A 841 18.96 6.02 -10.04
CA GLY A 841 19.56 7.07 -10.87
C GLY A 841 19.62 6.75 -12.36
N GLY A 842 18.91 5.71 -12.80
CA GLY A 842 18.67 5.43 -14.21
C GLY A 842 17.68 6.42 -14.84
N THR A 843 17.62 6.40 -16.17
CA THR A 843 16.71 7.25 -16.97
C THR A 843 15.81 6.41 -17.87
N SER A 844 16.30 5.27 -18.35
CA SER A 844 15.54 4.27 -19.06
C SER A 844 16.07 2.88 -18.76
N LEU A 845 15.15 1.95 -18.45
CA LEU A 845 15.49 0.54 -18.21
C LEU A 845 16.07 -0.14 -19.47
N ALA A 846 15.71 0.35 -20.66
CA ALA A 846 15.93 -0.30 -21.95
C ALA A 846 17.40 -0.57 -22.31
N ASP A 847 18.33 0.31 -21.88
CA ASP A 847 19.73 0.20 -22.28
C ASP A 847 20.65 -0.43 -21.21
N GLY A 848 20.13 -0.62 -19.99
CA GLY A 848 20.88 -1.20 -18.87
C GLY A 848 22.18 -0.48 -18.52
N SER A 849 22.35 0.78 -18.96
CA SER A 849 23.61 1.51 -18.89
C SER A 849 23.68 2.45 -17.68
N GLU A 850 22.53 2.81 -17.13
CA GLU A 850 22.32 3.65 -15.95
C GLU A 850 21.33 2.93 -15.01
N GLY A 851 21.45 3.10 -13.69
CA GLY A 851 20.55 2.43 -12.74
C GLY A 851 20.77 0.92 -12.66
N LEU A 852 19.79 0.12 -13.12
CA LEU A 852 19.86 -1.35 -13.16
C LEU A 852 20.62 -1.84 -14.39
N GLY A 853 21.59 -2.72 -14.17
CA GLY A 853 22.14 -3.53 -15.26
C GLY A 853 21.08 -4.51 -15.80
N ILE A 854 21.22 -4.93 -17.06
CA ILE A 854 20.36 -5.95 -17.68
C ILE A 854 21.17 -7.23 -17.94
N ILE A 855 20.59 -8.38 -17.60
CA ILE A 855 21.08 -9.71 -17.99
C ILE A 855 19.97 -10.44 -18.74
N ASP A 856 20.15 -10.57 -20.05
CA ASP A 856 19.22 -11.23 -20.96
C ASP A 856 19.98 -11.81 -22.17
N THR A 857 19.28 -12.23 -23.22
CA THR A 857 19.92 -12.82 -24.40
C THR A 857 20.77 -11.80 -25.18
N ASP A 858 20.41 -10.51 -25.15
CA ASP A 858 21.08 -9.44 -25.90
C ASP A 858 22.26 -8.84 -25.11
N THR A 859 22.16 -8.86 -23.78
CA THR A 859 23.16 -8.43 -22.80
C THR A 859 23.55 -9.59 -21.87
N PRO A 860 24.14 -10.68 -22.40
CA PRO A 860 24.27 -11.92 -21.65
C PRO A 860 25.47 -11.96 -20.70
N ALA A 861 26.25 -10.88 -20.60
CA ALA A 861 27.36 -10.79 -19.65
C ALA A 861 26.83 -10.69 -18.21
N GLY A 862 27.62 -11.14 -17.22
CA GLY A 862 27.28 -10.85 -15.82
C GLY A 862 27.46 -9.38 -15.48
N SER A 863 26.73 -8.91 -14.47
CA SER A 863 26.73 -7.51 -14.02
C SER A 863 26.86 -7.40 -12.50
N ALA A 864 27.37 -6.26 -12.02
CA ALA A 864 27.20 -5.88 -10.63
C ALA A 864 25.72 -5.53 -10.36
N MET A 865 25.30 -5.65 -9.11
CA MET A 865 23.99 -5.16 -8.67
C MET A 865 24.00 -3.61 -8.56
N PRO A 866 22.84 -2.94 -8.75
CA PRO A 866 21.52 -3.51 -8.98
C PRO A 866 21.34 -4.01 -10.42
N VAL A 867 20.55 -5.08 -10.60
CA VAL A 867 20.41 -5.74 -11.91
C VAL A 867 19.04 -6.42 -12.09
N ALA A 868 18.52 -6.35 -13.31
CA ALA A 868 17.37 -7.12 -13.76
C ALA A 868 17.82 -8.33 -14.61
N SER A 869 17.30 -9.53 -14.33
CA SER A 869 17.59 -10.73 -15.11
C SER A 869 16.34 -11.34 -15.71
N PHE A 870 16.39 -11.64 -17.01
CA PHE A 870 15.24 -12.15 -17.77
C PHE A 870 15.44 -13.61 -18.12
N PHE A 871 14.45 -14.44 -17.79
CA PHE A 871 14.44 -15.87 -18.10
C PHE A 871 13.43 -16.19 -19.19
N ALA A 872 13.81 -17.04 -20.15
CA ALA A 872 12.91 -17.48 -21.20
C ALA A 872 11.76 -18.27 -20.59
N GLY A 873 10.52 -17.95 -20.96
CA GLY A 873 9.32 -18.67 -20.51
C GLY A 873 8.28 -18.92 -21.60
N THR A 874 8.69 -18.78 -22.88
CA THR A 874 7.80 -18.99 -24.03
C THR A 874 7.24 -20.42 -24.09
N ASN A 875 8.02 -21.40 -23.62
CA ASN A 875 7.56 -22.76 -23.39
C ASN A 875 7.59 -23.11 -21.89
N PRO A 876 6.50 -22.86 -21.15
CA PRO A 876 6.47 -23.03 -19.68
C PRO A 876 6.57 -24.49 -19.21
N CYS A 877 6.63 -25.46 -20.14
CA CYS A 877 6.82 -26.88 -19.83
C CYS A 877 8.29 -27.31 -19.73
N SER A 878 9.22 -26.56 -20.33
CA SER A 878 10.64 -26.90 -20.36
C SER A 878 11.59 -25.71 -20.18
N GLU A 879 11.08 -24.48 -20.31
CA GLU A 879 11.77 -23.23 -19.98
C GLU A 879 11.30 -22.72 -18.61
N ALA A 880 11.66 -21.51 -18.20
CA ALA A 880 11.15 -20.96 -16.95
C ALA A 880 9.63 -20.74 -16.99
N ASN A 881 9.03 -20.76 -15.81
CA ASN A 881 7.63 -20.41 -15.56
C ASN A 881 7.54 -19.80 -14.14
N HIS A 882 6.40 -19.22 -13.79
CA HIS A 882 6.21 -18.52 -12.51
C HIS A 882 6.63 -19.34 -11.27
N GLY A 883 6.47 -20.67 -11.28
CA GLY A 883 6.81 -21.53 -10.15
C GLY A 883 8.28 -21.97 -10.10
N THR A 884 9.10 -21.57 -11.08
CA THR A 884 10.42 -22.16 -11.32
C THR A 884 11.36 -21.96 -10.15
N PHE A 885 11.43 -20.76 -9.57
CA PHE A 885 12.36 -20.49 -8.46
C PHE A 885 12.11 -21.34 -7.22
N VAL A 886 10.88 -21.83 -7.03
CA VAL A 886 10.50 -22.59 -5.83
C VAL A 886 10.40 -24.10 -6.07
N GLY A 887 10.47 -24.53 -7.33
CA GLY A 887 10.41 -25.95 -7.69
C GLY A 887 10.89 -26.22 -9.11
N PRO A 888 11.92 -27.08 -9.31
CA PRO A 888 12.43 -27.40 -10.65
C PRO A 888 11.46 -28.26 -11.48
N ILE A 889 10.57 -29.01 -10.82
CA ILE A 889 9.57 -29.84 -11.49
C ILE A 889 8.24 -29.65 -10.76
N ALA A 890 7.18 -29.33 -11.49
CA ALA A 890 5.85 -29.09 -10.94
C ALA A 890 4.75 -29.77 -11.77
N PRO A 891 3.68 -30.32 -11.15
CA PRO A 891 2.54 -30.85 -11.89
C PRO A 891 1.91 -29.79 -12.81
N ASN A 892 1.75 -30.13 -14.08
CA ASN A 892 1.10 -29.30 -15.08
C ASN A 892 0.47 -30.21 -16.15
N ALA A 893 -0.86 -30.32 -16.14
CA ALA A 893 -1.59 -31.21 -17.04
C ALA A 893 -1.47 -30.85 -18.53
N ASN A 894 -1.09 -29.61 -18.84
CA ASN A 894 -0.89 -29.15 -20.21
C ASN A 894 0.49 -29.51 -20.77
N CYS A 895 1.40 -30.00 -19.93
CA CYS A 895 2.76 -30.35 -20.33
C CYS A 895 2.91 -31.84 -20.68
N PRO A 896 3.85 -32.19 -21.58
CA PRO A 896 4.18 -33.59 -21.85
C PRO A 896 4.50 -34.35 -20.55
N GLY A 897 3.82 -35.47 -20.32
CA GLY A 897 4.01 -36.26 -19.09
C GLY A 897 3.33 -35.69 -17.84
N GLY A 898 2.54 -34.61 -17.96
CA GLY A 898 1.76 -34.04 -16.86
C GLY A 898 2.57 -33.21 -15.86
N ALA A 899 3.81 -32.83 -16.20
CA ALA A 899 4.67 -31.99 -15.39
C ALA A 899 5.44 -31.00 -16.25
N ALA A 900 5.66 -29.80 -15.73
CA ALA A 900 6.66 -28.87 -16.24
C ALA A 900 8.02 -29.20 -15.59
N ASP A 901 9.07 -29.33 -16.40
CA ASP A 901 10.44 -29.55 -15.94
C ASP A 901 11.29 -28.35 -16.32
N THR A 902 11.52 -27.46 -15.36
CA THR A 902 12.20 -26.18 -15.51
C THR A 902 13.56 -26.20 -14.81
N SER A 903 14.13 -27.40 -14.59
CA SER A 903 15.32 -27.63 -13.76
C SER A 903 16.53 -26.78 -14.12
N VAL A 904 16.75 -26.48 -15.42
CA VAL A 904 17.87 -25.64 -15.87
C VAL A 904 17.68 -24.19 -15.40
N ALA A 905 16.47 -23.65 -15.59
CA ALA A 905 16.13 -22.29 -15.15
C ALA A 905 16.10 -22.18 -13.62
N PHE A 906 15.59 -23.19 -12.90
CA PHE A 906 15.70 -23.23 -11.44
C PHE A 906 17.16 -23.17 -10.97
N SER A 907 18.04 -23.97 -11.59
CA SER A 907 19.47 -23.93 -11.28
C SER A 907 20.09 -22.56 -11.58
N ALA A 908 19.64 -21.89 -12.64
CA ALA A 908 20.09 -20.55 -13.00
C ALA A 908 19.65 -19.49 -11.98
N MET A 909 18.36 -19.45 -11.65
CA MET A 909 17.80 -18.52 -10.66
C MET A 909 18.49 -18.70 -9.31
N VAL A 910 18.59 -19.94 -8.79
CA VAL A 910 19.29 -20.20 -7.51
C VAL A 910 20.77 -19.80 -7.55
N THR A 911 21.44 -19.98 -8.70
CA THR A 911 22.84 -19.54 -8.86
C THR A 911 22.96 -18.02 -8.75
N GLN A 912 22.08 -17.26 -9.43
CA GLN A 912 22.07 -15.81 -9.33
C GLN A 912 21.69 -15.33 -7.93
N THR A 913 20.66 -15.92 -7.30
CA THR A 913 20.25 -15.60 -5.93
C THR A 913 21.38 -15.86 -4.94
N ALA A 914 22.12 -16.97 -5.07
CA ALA A 914 23.25 -17.30 -4.20
C ALA A 914 24.38 -16.26 -4.30
N GLN A 915 24.63 -15.71 -5.49
CA GLN A 915 25.61 -14.63 -5.70
C GLN A 915 25.11 -13.31 -5.11
N ALA A 916 23.83 -12.97 -5.34
CA ALA A 916 23.20 -11.77 -4.79
C ALA A 916 23.31 -11.70 -3.26
N VAL A 917 22.88 -12.77 -2.57
CA VAL A 917 22.93 -12.84 -1.09
C VAL A 917 24.34 -12.95 -0.52
N SER A 918 25.34 -13.23 -1.37
CA SER A 918 26.76 -13.21 -1.04
C SER A 918 27.43 -11.87 -1.36
N GLY A 919 26.67 -10.87 -1.83
CA GLY A 919 27.20 -9.56 -2.24
C GLY A 919 28.17 -9.64 -3.42
N GLN A 920 28.00 -10.63 -4.30
CA GLN A 920 28.85 -10.85 -5.46
C GLN A 920 28.14 -10.39 -6.76
N PRO A 921 28.89 -10.10 -7.84
CA PRO A 921 28.30 -9.83 -9.14
C PRO A 921 27.43 -10.98 -9.62
N ILE A 922 26.31 -10.64 -10.28
CA ILE A 922 25.36 -11.60 -10.80
C ILE A 922 25.90 -12.20 -12.11
N PRO A 923 26.01 -13.54 -12.21
CA PRO A 923 26.54 -14.18 -13.40
C PRO A 923 25.51 -14.13 -14.52
N GLY A 924 26.00 -13.89 -15.74
CA GLY A 924 25.27 -14.11 -17.00
C GLY A 924 25.68 -15.45 -17.64
N GLN A 925 25.82 -15.47 -18.96
CA GLN A 925 26.09 -16.67 -19.76
C GLN A 925 27.38 -17.44 -19.42
N SER A 926 28.31 -16.84 -18.68
CA SER A 926 29.49 -17.55 -18.18
C SER A 926 29.13 -18.68 -17.21
N ALA A 927 27.98 -18.61 -16.55
CA ALA A 927 27.37 -19.72 -15.85
C ALA A 927 26.47 -20.49 -16.84
N PRO A 928 26.78 -21.76 -17.19
CA PRO A 928 26.09 -22.46 -18.28
C PRO A 928 24.56 -22.57 -18.11
N ALA A 929 24.07 -22.79 -16.88
CA ALA A 929 22.63 -22.85 -16.61
C ALA A 929 21.96 -21.49 -16.85
N VAL A 930 22.62 -20.40 -16.44
CA VAL A 930 22.12 -19.04 -16.68
C VAL A 930 22.04 -18.77 -18.17
N GLY A 931 23.15 -18.93 -18.91
CA GLY A 931 23.17 -18.68 -20.36
C GLY A 931 22.17 -19.53 -21.14
N ALA A 932 21.87 -20.75 -20.68
CA ALA A 932 20.89 -21.63 -21.31
C ALA A 932 19.42 -21.28 -20.98
N SER A 933 19.17 -20.37 -20.03
CA SER A 933 17.83 -20.01 -19.58
C SER A 933 17.49 -18.53 -19.77
N LEU A 934 18.42 -17.71 -20.27
CA LEU A 934 18.14 -16.30 -20.54
C LEU A 934 17.03 -16.16 -21.59
N GLY A 935 16.12 -15.23 -21.33
CA GLY A 935 15.11 -14.75 -22.26
C GLY A 935 15.48 -13.38 -22.79
N VAL A 936 14.58 -12.77 -23.53
CA VAL A 936 14.64 -11.35 -23.90
C VAL A 936 13.21 -10.80 -23.83
N SER A 937 13.04 -9.66 -23.20
CA SER A 937 11.75 -8.98 -23.19
C SER A 937 11.52 -8.29 -24.54
N LEU A 938 10.29 -8.35 -25.04
CA LEU A 938 9.88 -7.64 -26.25
C LEU A 938 9.31 -6.24 -25.95
N THR A 939 9.18 -5.90 -24.66
CA THR A 939 8.43 -4.73 -24.19
C THR A 939 9.19 -3.87 -23.20
N ILE A 940 10.42 -4.23 -22.82
CA ILE A 940 11.27 -3.50 -21.87
C ILE A 940 11.46 -2.01 -22.27
N ASP A 941 11.55 -1.75 -23.57
CA ASP A 941 11.57 -0.44 -24.20
C ASP A 941 10.35 0.43 -23.84
N ASN A 942 9.23 -0.19 -23.49
CA ASN A 942 7.95 0.44 -23.17
C ASN A 942 7.56 0.29 -21.69
N ALA A 943 8.49 -0.09 -20.81
CA ALA A 943 8.22 -0.40 -19.40
C ALA A 943 7.47 0.71 -18.63
N LEU A 944 7.67 1.99 -18.97
CA LEU A 944 6.86 3.12 -18.48
C LEU A 944 6.33 3.99 -19.63
N ASP A 945 6.20 3.43 -20.84
CA ASP A 945 5.87 4.17 -22.07
C ASP A 945 6.93 5.22 -22.48
N GLN A 946 8.20 5.00 -22.09
CA GLN A 946 9.32 5.94 -22.33
C GLN A 946 9.63 6.20 -23.82
N ASN A 947 8.94 5.51 -24.74
CA ASN A 947 9.12 5.62 -26.20
C ASN A 947 7.96 6.31 -26.94
N SER A 948 6.91 6.80 -26.28
CA SER A 948 5.73 7.39 -26.95
C SER A 948 5.89 8.85 -27.41
N ASN A 949 7.11 9.26 -27.82
CA ASN A 949 7.31 10.51 -28.57
C ASN A 949 6.86 10.42 -30.06
N GLY A 950 6.08 9.41 -30.43
CA GLY A 950 5.44 9.28 -31.74
C GLY A 950 3.99 8.80 -31.61
N PRO A 951 3.09 9.21 -32.52
CA PRO A 951 1.74 8.66 -32.55
C PRO A 951 1.81 7.16 -32.87
N LEU A 952 1.06 6.34 -32.11
CA LEU A 952 0.82 4.93 -32.38
C LEU A 952 0.26 4.70 -33.79
#